data_AF-A0A8H6FWN4-F1
#
_entry.id   AF-A0A8H6FWN4-F1
#
_cell.length_a   1.000
_cell.length_b   1.000
_cell.length_c   1.000
_cell.angle_alpha   90.00
_cell.angle_beta   90.00
_cell.angle_gamma   90.00
#
_symmetry.space_group_name_H-M   'P 1'
#
loop_
_entity.id
_entity.type
_entity.pdbx_description
1 polymer ?
#
loop_
_entity_poly.entity_id
_entity_poly.type
_entity_poly.pdbx_seq_one_letter_code
_entity_poly.pdbx_strand_id
1 'polypeptide(L)'
;MTFDDANGDIVVVRDDAIHYYGVNGRGPSFAYEGPKQLVSIFGDYVALVTPPKASPPTKMSTLRRFVGSQRDDLYNTSTFALLDTDLKYIAHTETLISQVKALFIEWNDLFLLTLDGKLFRYHEKTLQQKLEILYQRDLYVLAINFAQKAGVDTAQRNVILRKYGDYLHKKGDYDTAMQQYLKAIDNTEPSQVIRKFLDSQRINNLIEYLEELHDHDKATVDHTTLLLNCYAKLKDTEKLETFIKSGTNFDLETAISMCRQGSYYDQAVFLAKKNSEHELVIDILIEDSKKYEDALDYIWRLAPEMAYPNMMKYARILLEHCEEDATQIFIDYYTGQYRPREDVPIPTVQEPQGGGAYNVANLTSFIPLPYRQASVNPSPGTAGNQQLAGADAADAEAGQAPPEYDKPKPRTAFSSFVDHPENFITFLEACLKQENLDKSDMTDLYTALFEMYLETANTKKGEEKETWEAKAKKLIDGKDIPIDASNVLLLSHLSNFRDGTTLVREQQGLRFDIFRSYTSANDTAGAIKALRKYGPEEPQLYPAALAYFTSDPKILEEAGHELDLVLKKIDQDGLMAPLQVIQTLSTNAVATMGMVKKYLSDTIERERKEISNNRRLIESYRTETESKRKEMDDLGNKPAVFQATRCAACGRSLDLPTVHFLCKHSFHQSCLNETDGVEAECPKCAAANNNIRSFRKAQEDSADRHDMFQDALQRSRDKFGTISEFFGRGVMTAPTAE
;
A
#
# COMPACT_ATOMS: atom_id res chain seq x y z
N MET A 1 -92.82 -22.11 17.98
CA MET A 1 -92.29 -21.30 16.86
C MET A 1 -92.04 -19.91 17.39
N THR A 2 -90.98 -19.25 16.96
CA THR A 2 -90.63 -17.89 17.36
C THR A 2 -90.04 -17.15 16.17
N PHE A 3 -90.14 -15.82 16.17
CA PHE A 3 -89.58 -14.97 15.14
C PHE A 3 -88.19 -14.48 15.58
N ASP A 4 -87.22 -14.52 14.67
CA ASP A 4 -85.88 -13.95 14.88
C ASP A 4 -85.87 -12.52 14.36
N ASP A 5 -85.84 -11.54 15.26
CA ASP A 5 -85.80 -10.11 14.92
C ASP A 5 -84.49 -9.71 14.21
N ALA A 6 -83.41 -10.48 14.35
CA ALA A 6 -82.09 -10.13 13.79
C ALA A 6 -81.96 -10.55 12.31
N ASN A 7 -82.43 -11.74 11.95
CA ASN A 7 -82.30 -12.29 10.60
C ASN A 7 -83.60 -12.23 9.77
N GLY A 8 -84.74 -11.93 10.41
CA GLY A 8 -86.07 -11.96 9.78
C GLY A 8 -86.58 -13.38 9.50
N ASP A 9 -85.93 -14.39 10.06
CA ASP A 9 -86.26 -15.80 9.88
C ASP A 9 -87.26 -16.30 10.94
N ILE A 10 -88.12 -17.24 10.55
CA ILE A 10 -89.04 -17.93 11.44
C ILE A 10 -88.36 -19.21 11.95
N VAL A 11 -88.15 -19.29 13.26
CA VAL A 11 -87.58 -20.48 13.91
C VAL A 11 -88.69 -21.42 14.34
N VAL A 12 -88.77 -22.56 13.66
CA VAL A 12 -89.70 -23.65 13.95
C VAL A 12 -88.94 -24.78 14.60
N VAL A 13 -89.30 -25.05 15.84
CA VAL A 13 -88.68 -26.09 16.65
C VAL A 13 -89.59 -27.31 16.65
N ARG A 14 -89.04 -28.45 16.23
CA ARG A 14 -89.67 -29.77 16.27
C ARG A 14 -88.86 -30.72 17.15
N ASP A 15 -89.42 -31.89 17.42
CA ASP A 15 -88.81 -32.90 18.30
C ASP A 15 -87.48 -33.45 17.75
N ASP A 16 -87.29 -33.41 16.42
CA ASP A 16 -86.09 -33.83 15.72
C ASP A 16 -85.04 -32.70 15.61
N ALA A 17 -85.47 -31.50 15.25
CA ALA A 17 -84.54 -30.41 14.91
C ALA A 17 -85.14 -29.00 15.10
N ILE A 18 -84.25 -28.01 15.08
CA ILE A 18 -84.54 -26.59 14.99
C ILE A 18 -84.41 -26.20 13.51
N HIS A 19 -85.47 -25.68 12.91
CA HIS A 19 -85.51 -25.28 11.50
C HIS A 19 -85.66 -23.77 11.39
N TYR A 20 -84.80 -23.14 10.61
CA TYR A 20 -84.93 -21.75 10.20
C TYR A 20 -85.69 -21.69 8.87
N TYR A 21 -86.64 -20.77 8.76
CA TYR A 21 -87.39 -20.52 7.52
C TYR A 21 -87.30 -19.05 7.18
N GLY A 22 -86.69 -18.74 6.04
CA GLY A 22 -86.58 -17.39 5.52
C GLY A 22 -87.54 -17.13 4.37
N VAL A 23 -87.51 -15.90 3.84
CA VAL A 23 -88.35 -15.46 2.71
C VAL A 23 -88.12 -16.32 1.45
N ASN A 24 -86.92 -16.90 1.31
CA ASN A 24 -86.50 -17.71 0.16
C ASN A 24 -86.69 -19.22 0.35
N GLY A 25 -87.31 -19.67 1.45
CA GLY A 25 -87.59 -21.09 1.72
C GLY A 25 -86.94 -21.63 3.01
N ARG A 26 -86.73 -22.95 3.06
CA ARG A 26 -86.16 -23.64 4.23
C ARG A 26 -84.66 -23.30 4.36
N GLY A 27 -84.31 -22.64 5.46
CA GLY A 27 -82.95 -22.30 5.89
C GLY A 27 -82.25 -23.45 6.64
N PRO A 28 -81.14 -23.16 7.34
CA PRO A 28 -80.34 -24.18 8.03
C PRO A 28 -81.16 -24.93 9.10
N SER A 29 -80.85 -26.21 9.28
CA SER A 29 -81.49 -27.05 10.30
C SER A 29 -80.45 -27.64 11.25
N PHE A 30 -80.68 -27.46 12.55
CA PHE A 30 -79.81 -27.97 13.61
C PHE A 30 -80.49 -29.14 14.33
N ALA A 31 -79.84 -30.30 14.34
CA ALA A 31 -80.34 -31.47 15.04
C ALA A 31 -80.24 -31.26 16.56
N TYR A 32 -81.37 -31.36 17.26
CA TYR A 32 -81.41 -31.35 18.72
C TYR A 32 -82.62 -32.20 19.11
N GLU A 33 -82.38 -33.45 19.48
CA GLU A 33 -83.44 -34.43 19.70
C GLU A 33 -84.04 -34.30 21.10
N GLY A 34 -85.37 -34.21 21.16
CA GLY A 34 -86.12 -34.22 22.42
C GLY A 34 -87.46 -33.50 22.29
N PRO A 35 -88.44 -33.83 23.17
CA PRO A 35 -89.70 -33.10 23.20
C PRO A 35 -89.44 -31.64 23.56
N LYS A 36 -90.11 -30.68 22.93
CA LYS A 36 -89.87 -29.25 23.18
C LYS A 36 -91.18 -28.54 23.43
N GLN A 37 -91.25 -27.81 24.55
CA GLN A 37 -92.47 -27.16 25.02
C GLN A 37 -92.47 -25.68 24.65
N LEU A 38 -91.35 -25.00 24.83
CA LEU A 38 -91.25 -23.56 24.61
C LEU A 38 -89.92 -23.20 23.95
N VAL A 39 -89.97 -22.21 23.07
CA VAL A 39 -88.80 -21.64 22.40
C VAL A 39 -88.89 -20.12 22.47
N SER A 40 -87.78 -19.47 22.79
CA SER A 40 -87.59 -18.02 22.67
C SER A 40 -86.22 -17.75 22.06
N ILE A 41 -86.06 -16.65 21.35
CA ILE A 41 -84.76 -16.18 20.86
C ILE A 41 -84.30 -15.03 21.75
N PHE A 42 -83.07 -15.11 22.26
CA PHE A 42 -82.43 -14.10 23.08
C PHE A 42 -81.12 -13.68 22.42
N GLY A 43 -81.15 -12.59 21.64
CA GLY A 43 -80.03 -12.21 20.78
C GLY A 43 -79.66 -13.37 19.83
N ASP A 44 -78.40 -13.80 19.88
CA ASP A 44 -77.87 -14.92 19.09
C ASP A 44 -78.22 -16.32 19.66
N TYR A 45 -78.87 -16.38 20.83
CA TYR A 45 -79.14 -17.62 21.53
C TYR A 45 -80.58 -18.12 21.30
N VAL A 46 -80.73 -19.41 21.04
CA VAL A 46 -82.02 -20.10 21.04
C VAL A 46 -82.24 -20.73 22.43
N ALA A 47 -83.19 -20.16 23.16
CA ALA A 47 -83.61 -20.65 24.47
C ALA A 47 -84.71 -21.70 24.29
N LEU A 48 -84.48 -22.91 24.83
CA LEU A 48 -85.36 -24.07 24.71
C LEU A 48 -85.75 -24.59 26.09
N VAL A 49 -87.03 -24.90 26.23
CA VAL A 49 -87.55 -25.65 27.37
C VAL A 49 -88.00 -27.01 26.89
N THR A 50 -87.36 -28.04 27.42
CA THR A 50 -87.74 -29.44 27.21
C THR A 50 -88.65 -29.84 28.38
N PRO A 51 -89.88 -30.34 28.14
CA PRO A 51 -90.74 -30.84 29.19
C PRO A 51 -90.17 -32.15 29.76
N PRO A 52 -90.57 -32.53 30.97
CA PRO A 52 -90.21 -33.82 31.53
C PRO A 52 -90.69 -34.96 30.64
N LYS A 53 -89.82 -35.93 30.35
CA LYS A 53 -90.18 -37.12 29.58
C LYS A 53 -91.19 -37.95 30.39
N ALA A 54 -92.47 -37.88 30.06
CA ALA A 54 -93.43 -38.90 30.49
C ALA A 54 -93.04 -40.23 29.84
N SER A 55 -92.72 -41.24 30.64
CA SER A 55 -92.42 -42.58 30.13
C SER A 55 -93.65 -43.16 29.39
N PRO A 56 -93.45 -43.92 28.29
CA PRO A 56 -94.56 -44.63 27.66
C PRO A 56 -95.09 -45.72 28.62
N PRO A 57 -96.39 -46.07 28.58
CA PRO A 57 -96.94 -47.09 29.46
C PRO A 57 -96.48 -48.49 29.03
N THR A 58 -95.37 -48.97 29.61
CA THR A 58 -94.93 -50.36 29.44
C THR A 58 -95.68 -51.26 30.43
N LYS A 59 -96.25 -52.36 29.91
CA LYS A 59 -96.99 -53.37 30.66
C LYS A 59 -96.11 -54.06 31.73
N MET A 60 -96.74 -54.35 32.87
CA MET A 60 -96.38 -55.31 33.94
C MET A 60 -95.33 -54.92 34.99
N SER A 61 -95.80 -54.71 36.23
CA SER A 61 -95.33 -55.47 37.41
C SER A 61 -96.33 -55.35 38.56
N THR A 62 -96.88 -56.49 38.96
CA THR A 62 -97.96 -56.74 39.92
C THR A 62 -97.50 -56.61 41.39
N LEU A 63 -96.63 -55.64 41.71
CA LEU A 63 -96.07 -55.52 43.08
C LEU A 63 -96.13 -54.11 43.70
N ARG A 64 -96.86 -53.16 43.11
CA ARG A 64 -96.99 -51.78 43.65
C ARG A 64 -98.43 -51.35 43.93
N ARG A 65 -99.22 -52.17 44.61
CA ARG A 65 -100.62 -51.82 44.97
C ARG A 65 -100.89 -51.54 46.45
N PHE A 66 -99.87 -51.40 47.30
CA PHE A 66 -100.10 -51.27 48.75
C PHE A 66 -99.39 -50.13 49.49
N VAL A 67 -98.65 -49.23 48.82
CA VAL A 67 -98.06 -48.06 49.50
C VAL A 67 -98.06 -46.82 48.59
N GLY A 68 -98.90 -45.83 48.94
CA GLY A 68 -98.64 -44.39 48.78
C GLY A 68 -98.53 -43.76 47.38
N SER A 69 -99.59 -43.05 46.99
CA SER A 69 -99.75 -42.19 45.80
C SER A 69 -98.92 -40.88 45.82
N GLN A 70 -97.62 -40.91 46.14
CA GLN A 70 -96.80 -39.69 46.33
C GLN A 70 -95.39 -39.74 45.70
N ARG A 71 -95.17 -40.55 44.65
CA ARG A 71 -93.84 -40.66 44.00
C ARG A 71 -93.78 -40.34 42.50
N ASP A 72 -94.87 -39.89 41.90
CA ASP A 72 -94.88 -39.48 40.47
C ASP A 72 -94.52 -37.99 40.24
N ASP A 73 -94.51 -37.15 41.29
CA ASP A 73 -94.12 -35.72 41.17
C ASP A 73 -92.59 -35.49 41.18
N LEU A 74 -91.78 -36.49 41.51
CA LEU A 74 -90.32 -36.37 41.59
C LEU A 74 -89.61 -36.49 40.22
N TYR A 75 -90.35 -36.82 39.16
CA TYR A 75 -89.80 -37.02 37.81
C TYR A 75 -90.23 -35.96 36.79
N ASN A 76 -90.88 -34.87 37.24
CA ASN A 76 -91.28 -33.77 36.38
C ASN A 76 -90.22 -32.66 36.28
N THR A 77 -88.95 -33.02 36.06
CA THR A 77 -87.89 -32.02 35.84
C THR A 77 -87.92 -31.51 34.39
N SER A 78 -88.17 -30.22 34.19
CA SER A 78 -88.00 -29.57 32.88
C SER A 78 -86.56 -29.12 32.71
N THR A 79 -85.97 -29.34 31.54
CA THR A 79 -84.62 -28.85 31.26
C THR A 79 -84.70 -27.58 30.44
N PHE A 80 -84.01 -26.55 30.93
CA PHE A 80 -83.81 -25.29 30.22
C PHE A 80 -82.43 -25.31 29.58
N ALA A 81 -82.37 -25.06 28.27
CA ALA A 81 -81.13 -25.03 27.50
C ALA A 81 -81.04 -23.76 26.65
N LEU A 82 -79.90 -23.09 26.71
CA LEU A 82 -79.52 -21.99 25.82
C LEU A 82 -78.52 -22.52 24.80
N LEU A 83 -78.89 -22.47 23.52
CA LEU A 83 -78.08 -22.95 22.40
C LEU A 83 -77.58 -21.77 21.57
N ASP A 84 -76.31 -21.79 21.19
CA ASP A 84 -75.76 -20.93 20.15
C ASP A 84 -75.72 -21.75 18.85
N THR A 85 -76.60 -21.41 17.90
CA THR A 85 -76.74 -22.16 16.65
C THR A 85 -75.59 -21.93 15.69
N ASP A 86 -74.94 -20.77 15.76
CA ASP A 86 -73.87 -20.42 14.82
C ASP A 86 -72.56 -21.09 15.22
N LEU A 87 -72.22 -21.01 16.50
CA LEU A 87 -70.99 -21.60 17.05
C LEU A 87 -71.18 -23.05 17.53
N LYS A 88 -72.39 -23.60 17.39
CA LYS A 88 -72.76 -25.00 17.65
C LYS A 88 -72.37 -25.47 19.06
N TYR A 89 -72.51 -24.63 20.07
CA TYR A 89 -72.28 -25.01 21.47
C TYR A 89 -73.51 -24.74 22.33
N ILE A 90 -73.60 -25.49 23.43
CA ILE A 90 -74.62 -25.31 24.46
C ILE A 90 -74.08 -24.30 25.46
N ALA A 91 -74.65 -23.10 25.49
CA ALA A 91 -74.18 -22.01 26.34
C ALA A 91 -74.52 -22.25 27.81
N HIS A 92 -75.72 -22.75 28.08
CA HIS A 92 -76.17 -23.06 29.43
C HIS A 92 -77.22 -24.16 29.42
N THR A 93 -77.16 -25.07 30.40
CA THR A 93 -78.21 -26.06 30.65
C THR A 93 -78.50 -26.10 32.13
N GLU A 94 -79.77 -25.98 32.49
CA GLU A 94 -80.24 -26.06 33.86
C GLU A 94 -81.42 -27.04 33.96
N THR A 95 -81.40 -27.90 34.97
CA THR A 95 -82.52 -28.81 35.27
C THR A 95 -83.39 -28.17 36.34
N LEU A 96 -84.61 -27.81 35.97
CA LEU A 96 -85.58 -27.18 36.86
C LEU A 96 -86.53 -28.25 37.42
N ILE A 97 -86.86 -28.14 38.72
CA ILE A 97 -87.74 -29.08 39.42
C ILE A 97 -89.22 -28.86 39.06
N SER A 98 -89.58 -27.66 38.60
CA SER A 98 -90.96 -27.28 38.26
C SER A 98 -91.03 -26.79 36.82
N GLN A 99 -92.19 -27.00 36.18
CA GLN A 99 -92.42 -26.66 34.78
C GLN A 99 -92.35 -25.15 34.55
N VAL A 100 -91.85 -24.76 33.38
CA VAL A 100 -91.74 -23.37 32.95
C VAL A 100 -93.07 -22.89 32.40
N LYS A 101 -93.60 -21.81 32.98
CA LYS A 101 -94.85 -21.18 32.56
C LYS A 101 -94.64 -20.21 31.40
N ALA A 102 -93.59 -19.39 31.48
CA ALA A 102 -93.29 -18.39 30.47
C ALA A 102 -91.79 -18.09 30.44
N LEU A 103 -91.28 -17.85 29.23
CA LEU A 103 -90.01 -17.16 28.97
C LEU A 103 -90.35 -15.80 28.38
N PHE A 104 -89.71 -14.75 28.88
CA PHE A 104 -89.83 -13.42 28.33
C PHE A 104 -88.52 -12.65 28.52
N ILE A 105 -88.32 -11.64 27.67
CA ILE A 105 -87.09 -10.86 27.61
C ILE A 105 -87.45 -9.43 27.96
N GLU A 106 -86.85 -8.90 29.02
CA GLU A 106 -87.05 -7.53 29.45
C GLU A 106 -85.70 -6.96 29.91
N TRP A 107 -85.44 -5.69 29.60
CA TRP A 107 -84.21 -4.99 29.99
C TRP A 107 -82.90 -5.73 29.60
N ASN A 108 -82.88 -6.34 28.42
CA ASN A 108 -81.76 -7.16 27.93
C ASN A 108 -81.40 -8.38 28.81
N ASP A 109 -82.31 -8.81 29.69
CA ASP A 109 -82.20 -10.04 30.48
C ASP A 109 -83.28 -11.04 30.07
N LEU A 110 -82.92 -12.32 30.10
CA LEU A 110 -83.87 -13.41 29.89
C LEU A 110 -84.45 -13.83 31.24
N PHE A 111 -85.77 -13.73 31.36
CA PHE A 111 -86.51 -14.14 32.55
C PHE A 111 -87.25 -15.44 32.32
N LEU A 112 -87.12 -16.36 33.28
CA LEU A 112 -87.80 -17.65 33.29
C LEU A 112 -88.72 -17.72 34.50
N LEU A 113 -90.01 -17.86 34.25
CA LEU A 113 -91.04 -17.99 35.28
C LEU A 113 -91.50 -19.45 35.40
N THR A 114 -91.29 -20.06 36.56
CA THR A 114 -91.82 -21.41 36.85
C THR A 114 -93.25 -21.36 37.40
N LEU A 115 -93.96 -22.50 37.36
CA LEU A 115 -95.30 -22.62 37.95
C LEU A 115 -95.31 -22.36 39.46
N ASP A 116 -94.21 -22.62 40.15
CA ASP A 116 -94.05 -22.39 41.59
C ASP A 116 -93.92 -20.90 41.95
N GLY A 117 -93.97 -20.00 40.96
CA GLY A 117 -93.84 -18.55 41.16
C GLY A 117 -92.40 -18.07 41.37
N LYS A 118 -91.39 -18.91 41.10
CA LYS A 118 -89.99 -18.49 41.11
C LYS A 118 -89.62 -17.88 39.76
N LEU A 119 -88.91 -16.74 39.81
CA LEU A 119 -88.39 -16.04 38.65
C LEU A 119 -86.87 -16.18 38.62
N PHE A 120 -86.33 -16.77 37.55
CA PHE A 120 -84.90 -16.82 37.28
C PHE A 120 -84.54 -15.71 36.29
N ARG A 121 -83.44 -15.01 36.57
CA ARG A 121 -82.91 -13.96 35.70
C ARG A 121 -81.57 -14.43 35.13
N TYR A 122 -81.50 -14.57 33.83
CA TYR A 122 -80.28 -14.89 33.09
C TYR A 122 -79.75 -13.62 32.44
N HIS A 123 -78.56 -13.20 32.87
CA HIS A 123 -77.83 -12.07 32.31
C HIS A 123 -76.65 -12.58 31.49
N GLU A 124 -76.46 -12.01 30.31
CA GLU A 124 -75.35 -12.37 29.44
C GLU A 124 -74.01 -11.88 30.02
N LYS A 125 -73.02 -12.78 30.09
CA LYS A 125 -71.66 -12.41 30.54
C LYS A 125 -70.95 -11.58 29.49
N THR A 126 -70.04 -10.71 29.92
CA THR A 126 -69.23 -9.90 29.02
C THR A 126 -68.29 -10.78 28.16
N LEU A 127 -67.86 -10.27 27.01
CA LEU A 127 -66.97 -10.98 26.08
C LEU A 127 -65.67 -11.46 26.75
N GLN A 128 -65.09 -10.65 27.62
CA GLN A 128 -63.88 -11.00 28.37
C GLN A 128 -64.10 -12.19 29.31
N GLN A 129 -65.24 -12.22 30.02
CA GLN A 129 -65.60 -13.32 30.92
C GLN A 129 -65.89 -14.61 30.15
N LYS A 130 -66.53 -14.51 28.98
CA LYS A 130 -66.75 -15.68 28.10
C LYS A 130 -65.43 -16.27 27.62
N LEU A 131 -64.51 -15.43 27.15
CA LEU A 131 -63.17 -15.86 26.74
C LEU A 131 -62.39 -16.49 27.89
N GLU A 132 -62.47 -15.93 29.11
CA GLU A 132 -61.82 -16.50 30.29
C GLU A 132 -62.35 -17.90 30.64
N ILE A 133 -63.66 -18.10 30.58
CA ILE A 133 -64.28 -19.42 30.78
C ILE A 133 -63.80 -20.42 29.70
N LEU A 134 -63.68 -19.97 28.46
CA LEU A 134 -63.15 -20.81 27.37
C LEU A 134 -61.67 -21.15 27.57
N TYR A 135 -60.87 -20.22 28.07
CA TYR A 135 -59.46 -20.47 28.43
C TYR A 135 -59.31 -21.45 29.58
N GLN A 136 -60.15 -21.34 30.62
CA GLN A 136 -60.14 -22.28 31.75
C GLN A 136 -60.51 -23.71 31.35
N ARG A 137 -61.26 -23.86 30.24
CA ARG A 137 -61.69 -25.15 29.69
C ARG A 137 -60.85 -25.63 28.52
N ASP A 138 -59.78 -24.91 28.19
CA ASP A 138 -58.88 -25.18 27.05
C ASP A 138 -59.56 -25.21 25.66
N LEU A 139 -60.72 -24.57 25.51
CA LEU A 139 -61.48 -24.53 24.25
C LEU A 139 -61.06 -23.35 23.36
N TYR A 140 -59.78 -23.31 23.00
CA TYR A 140 -59.19 -22.18 22.25
C TYR A 140 -59.70 -22.04 20.82
N VAL A 141 -59.99 -23.14 20.12
CA VAL A 141 -60.56 -23.10 18.75
C VAL A 141 -61.93 -22.42 18.75
N LEU A 142 -62.77 -22.73 19.75
CA LEU A 142 -64.06 -22.08 19.93
C LEU A 142 -63.89 -20.60 20.31
N ALA A 143 -62.88 -20.28 21.13
CA ALA A 143 -62.55 -18.89 21.47
C ALA A 143 -62.12 -18.05 20.25
N ILE A 144 -61.38 -18.64 19.31
CA ILE A 144 -60.99 -17.98 18.05
C ILE A 144 -62.23 -17.72 17.18
N ASN A 145 -63.09 -18.73 16.99
CA ASN A 145 -64.32 -18.59 16.21
C ASN A 145 -65.28 -17.57 16.85
N PHE A 146 -65.38 -17.56 18.18
CA PHE A 146 -66.16 -16.58 18.93
C PHE A 146 -65.62 -15.16 18.74
N ALA A 147 -64.29 -14.97 18.80
CA ALA A 147 -63.67 -13.67 18.57
C ALA A 147 -63.83 -13.18 17.12
N GLN A 148 -63.78 -14.10 16.14
CA GLN A 148 -64.08 -13.77 14.73
C GLN A 148 -65.53 -13.32 14.55
N LYS A 149 -66.50 -14.04 15.14
CA LYS A 149 -67.92 -13.68 15.08
C LYS A 149 -68.20 -12.32 15.73
N ALA A 150 -67.57 -12.05 16.86
CA ALA A 150 -67.74 -10.80 17.59
C ALA A 150 -67.02 -9.59 16.94
N GLY A 151 -66.38 -9.75 15.78
CA GLY A 151 -65.71 -8.66 15.05
C GLY A 151 -64.54 -8.05 15.82
N VAL A 152 -63.90 -8.85 16.69
CA VAL A 152 -62.83 -8.37 17.58
C VAL A 152 -61.59 -7.98 16.77
N ASP A 153 -60.94 -6.90 17.20
CA ASP A 153 -59.73 -6.36 16.58
C ASP A 153 -58.63 -7.42 16.40
N THR A 154 -57.85 -7.29 15.31
CA THR A 154 -56.79 -8.23 14.95
C THR A 154 -55.75 -8.38 16.06
N ALA A 155 -55.49 -7.31 16.82
CA ALA A 155 -54.59 -7.32 17.97
C ALA A 155 -55.08 -8.24 19.09
N GLN A 156 -56.38 -8.21 19.43
CA GLN A 156 -56.97 -9.08 20.45
C GLN A 156 -57.03 -10.53 19.97
N ARG A 157 -57.32 -10.76 18.68
CA ARG A 157 -57.25 -12.09 18.06
C ARG A 157 -55.86 -12.70 18.16
N ASN A 158 -54.81 -11.91 17.94
CA ASN A 158 -53.42 -12.35 18.07
C ASN A 158 -53.07 -12.75 19.51
N VAL A 159 -53.67 -12.12 20.52
CA VAL A 159 -53.51 -12.54 21.93
C VAL A 159 -54.16 -13.91 22.18
N ILE A 160 -55.31 -14.20 21.56
CA ILE A 160 -55.95 -15.52 21.65
C ILE A 160 -55.06 -16.59 21.00
N LEU A 161 -54.54 -16.31 19.80
CA LEU A 161 -53.65 -17.22 19.08
C LEU A 161 -52.36 -17.49 19.85
N ARG A 162 -51.78 -16.48 20.50
CA ARG A 162 -50.63 -16.65 21.40
C ARG A 162 -50.96 -17.57 22.58
N LYS A 163 -52.07 -17.34 23.28
CA LYS A 163 -52.49 -18.20 24.40
C LYS A 163 -52.75 -19.65 23.94
N TYR A 164 -53.27 -19.82 22.73
CA TYR A 164 -53.44 -21.13 22.12
C TYR A 164 -52.10 -21.80 21.78
N GLY A 165 -51.15 -21.05 21.22
CA GLY A 165 -49.78 -21.49 21.00
C GLY A 165 -49.08 -21.89 22.31
N ASP A 166 -49.30 -21.15 23.40
CA ASP A 166 -48.76 -21.47 24.74
C ASP A 166 -49.33 -22.77 25.28
N TYR A 167 -50.63 -23.00 25.08
CA TYR A 167 -51.30 -24.25 25.45
C TYR A 167 -50.77 -25.44 24.65
N LEU A 168 -50.69 -25.32 23.32
CA LEU A 168 -50.16 -26.37 22.45
C LEU A 168 -48.70 -26.69 22.75
N HIS A 169 -47.89 -25.65 23.03
CA HIS A 169 -46.50 -25.83 23.44
C HIS A 169 -46.39 -26.62 24.76
N LYS A 170 -47.26 -26.36 25.75
CA LYS A 170 -47.30 -27.16 27.00
C LYS A 170 -47.75 -28.60 26.78
N LYS A 171 -48.61 -28.83 25.79
CA LYS A 171 -49.11 -30.14 25.41
C LYS A 171 -48.06 -30.98 24.64
N GLY A 172 -47.04 -30.34 24.08
CA GLY A 172 -45.96 -30.97 23.33
C GLY A 172 -46.16 -30.98 21.81
N ASP A 173 -47.24 -30.35 21.32
CA ASP A 173 -47.54 -30.21 19.89
C ASP A 173 -46.85 -28.94 19.34
N TYR A 174 -45.53 -29.02 19.12
CA TYR A 174 -44.69 -27.86 18.81
C TYR A 174 -44.90 -27.27 17.42
N ASP A 175 -45.14 -28.10 16.41
CA ASP A 175 -45.26 -27.65 15.01
C ASP A 175 -46.55 -26.86 14.80
N THR A 176 -47.66 -27.38 15.34
CA THR A 176 -48.94 -26.65 15.32
C THR A 176 -48.89 -25.43 16.22
N ALA A 177 -48.19 -25.48 17.35
CA ALA A 177 -47.96 -24.28 18.16
C ALA A 177 -47.22 -23.20 17.36
N MET A 178 -46.19 -23.57 16.60
CA MET A 178 -45.43 -22.64 15.76
C MET A 178 -46.31 -21.97 14.70
N GLN A 179 -47.15 -22.72 14.00
CA GLN A 179 -48.10 -22.16 13.05
C GLN A 179 -49.07 -21.14 13.68
N GLN A 180 -49.41 -21.29 14.96
CA GLN A 180 -50.23 -20.28 15.66
C GLN A 180 -49.41 -19.04 16.04
N TYR A 181 -48.14 -19.20 16.41
CA TYR A 181 -47.25 -18.07 16.65
C TYR A 181 -46.97 -17.28 15.37
N LEU A 182 -46.78 -17.97 14.23
CA LEU A 182 -46.63 -17.35 12.91
C LEU A 182 -47.85 -16.49 12.54
N LYS A 183 -49.06 -16.99 12.78
CA LYS A 183 -50.29 -16.21 12.56
C LYS A 183 -50.45 -15.01 13.50
N ALA A 184 -49.67 -14.95 14.57
CA ALA A 184 -49.73 -13.91 15.62
C ALA A 184 -48.48 -13.00 15.66
N ILE A 185 -47.65 -12.99 14.61
CA ILE A 185 -46.38 -12.25 14.54
C ILE A 185 -46.56 -10.76 14.88
N ASP A 186 -47.67 -10.14 14.47
CA ASP A 186 -47.82 -8.68 14.59
C ASP A 186 -47.83 -8.12 16.02
N ASN A 187 -48.23 -8.91 17.01
CA ASN A 187 -48.43 -8.45 18.39
C ASN A 187 -47.71 -9.36 19.42
N THR A 188 -46.83 -10.25 18.95
CA THR A 188 -46.06 -11.15 19.82
C THR A 188 -44.63 -10.65 19.91
N GLU A 189 -44.07 -10.61 21.13
CA GLU A 189 -42.64 -10.32 21.31
C GLU A 189 -41.81 -11.51 20.81
N PRO A 190 -40.96 -11.33 19.77
CA PRO A 190 -40.21 -12.44 19.18
C PRO A 190 -39.29 -13.13 20.19
N SER A 191 -38.72 -12.37 21.13
CA SER A 191 -37.85 -12.87 22.19
C SER A 191 -38.48 -13.99 23.03
N GLN A 192 -39.80 -13.92 23.28
CA GLN A 192 -40.49 -14.93 24.09
C GLN A 192 -40.68 -16.25 23.35
N VAL A 193 -40.89 -16.18 22.03
CA VAL A 193 -40.99 -17.36 21.18
C VAL A 193 -39.60 -17.97 21.02
N ILE A 194 -38.59 -17.17 20.67
CA ILE A 194 -37.20 -17.62 20.50
C ILE A 194 -36.70 -18.34 21.76
N ARG A 195 -36.94 -17.80 22.97
CA ARG A 195 -36.54 -18.44 24.24
C ARG A 195 -37.19 -19.81 24.46
N LYS A 196 -38.40 -20.05 23.95
CA LYS A 196 -39.11 -21.35 24.08
C LYS A 196 -38.59 -22.41 23.10
N PHE A 197 -38.03 -21.99 21.97
CA PHE A 197 -37.62 -22.86 20.87
C PHE A 197 -36.10 -22.94 20.67
N LEU A 198 -35.29 -22.43 21.61
CA LEU A 198 -33.82 -22.43 21.53
C LEU A 198 -33.17 -23.82 21.69
N ASP A 199 -33.94 -24.86 22.04
CA ASP A 199 -33.45 -26.22 22.19
C ASP A 199 -32.95 -26.79 20.85
N SER A 200 -31.77 -27.43 20.83
CA SER A 200 -31.11 -27.92 19.61
C SER A 200 -31.94 -28.89 18.76
N GLN A 201 -32.94 -29.55 19.34
CA GLN A 201 -33.85 -30.47 18.63
C GLN A 201 -34.93 -29.73 17.82
N ARG A 202 -35.10 -28.42 18.04
CA ARG A 202 -36.21 -27.61 17.52
C ARG A 202 -35.74 -26.43 16.67
N ILE A 203 -34.48 -26.47 16.23
CA ILE A 203 -33.86 -25.43 15.41
C ILE A 203 -34.67 -25.21 14.11
N ASN A 204 -35.25 -26.26 13.52
CA ASN A 204 -36.07 -26.14 12.30
C ASN A 204 -37.30 -25.23 12.52
N ASN A 205 -38.05 -25.44 13.59
CA ASN A 205 -39.22 -24.61 13.91
C ASN A 205 -38.80 -23.17 14.24
N LEU A 206 -37.64 -23.00 14.87
CA LEU A 206 -37.07 -21.67 15.12
C LEU A 206 -36.66 -20.97 13.81
N ILE A 207 -36.12 -21.70 12.84
CA ILE A 207 -35.77 -21.16 11.51
C ILE A 207 -37.03 -20.71 10.80
N GLU A 208 -38.09 -21.52 10.73
CA GLU A 208 -39.37 -21.10 10.11
C GLU A 208 -39.91 -19.82 10.74
N TYR A 209 -39.80 -19.69 12.07
CA TYR A 209 -40.19 -18.48 12.78
C TYR A 209 -39.33 -17.26 12.42
N LEU A 210 -38.02 -17.44 12.30
CA LEU A 210 -37.07 -16.37 12.00
C LEU A 210 -37.11 -15.97 10.51
N GLU A 211 -37.35 -16.91 9.59
CA GLU A 211 -37.58 -16.67 8.16
C GLU A 211 -38.83 -15.79 7.95
N GLU A 212 -39.96 -16.16 8.56
CA GLU A 212 -41.19 -15.37 8.47
C GLU A 212 -41.06 -14.00 9.18
N LEU A 213 -40.30 -13.93 10.28
CA LEU A 213 -40.00 -12.65 10.94
C LEU A 213 -39.16 -11.74 10.03
N HIS A 214 -38.28 -12.32 9.23
CA HIS A 214 -37.46 -11.61 8.24
C HIS A 214 -38.31 -11.14 7.06
N ASP A 215 -39.18 -11.99 6.51
CA ASP A 215 -40.08 -11.65 5.41
C ASP A 215 -41.08 -10.54 5.77
N HIS A 216 -41.41 -10.41 7.06
CA HIS A 216 -42.25 -9.34 7.59
C HIS A 216 -41.50 -8.05 7.98
N ASP A 217 -40.20 -7.92 7.67
CA ASP A 217 -39.34 -6.76 7.99
C ASP A 217 -39.30 -6.39 9.50
N LYS A 218 -39.63 -7.33 10.39
CA LYS A 218 -39.62 -7.13 11.86
C LYS A 218 -38.38 -7.70 12.54
N ALA A 219 -37.48 -8.28 11.77
CA ALA A 219 -36.24 -8.85 12.28
C ALA A 219 -35.27 -7.75 12.72
N THR A 220 -34.74 -7.88 13.94
CA THR A 220 -33.59 -7.11 14.40
C THR A 220 -32.29 -7.77 13.93
N VAL A 221 -31.18 -7.04 14.02
CA VAL A 221 -29.82 -7.55 13.72
C VAL A 221 -29.49 -8.80 14.56
N ASP A 222 -29.96 -8.87 15.81
CA ASP A 222 -29.79 -10.02 16.69
C ASP A 222 -30.58 -11.25 16.21
N HIS A 223 -31.73 -11.03 15.56
CA HIS A 223 -32.56 -12.12 15.02
C HIS A 223 -31.98 -12.66 13.71
N THR A 224 -31.46 -11.80 12.84
CA THR A 224 -30.80 -12.23 11.60
C THR A 224 -29.47 -12.94 11.85
N THR A 225 -28.70 -12.51 12.86
CA THR A 225 -27.46 -13.21 13.29
C THR A 225 -27.77 -14.55 13.95
N LEU A 226 -28.85 -14.65 14.74
CA LEU A 226 -29.30 -15.94 15.27
C LEU A 226 -29.75 -16.89 14.16
N LEU A 227 -30.46 -16.39 13.14
CA LEU A 227 -30.83 -17.18 11.97
C LEU A 227 -29.60 -17.72 11.24
N LEU A 228 -28.58 -16.88 11.05
CA LEU A 228 -27.29 -17.28 10.48
C LEU A 228 -26.62 -18.38 11.32
N ASN A 229 -26.62 -18.25 12.65
CA ASN A 229 -26.10 -19.25 13.58
C ASN A 229 -26.84 -20.59 13.44
N CYS A 230 -28.16 -20.54 13.31
CA CYS A 230 -29.00 -21.70 13.07
C CYS A 230 -28.67 -22.39 11.74
N TYR A 231 -28.52 -21.65 10.64
CA TYR A 231 -28.11 -22.23 9.35
C TYR A 231 -26.71 -22.86 9.41
N ALA A 232 -25.75 -22.19 10.05
CA ALA A 232 -24.40 -22.73 10.23
C ALA A 232 -24.40 -24.04 11.03
N LYS A 233 -25.29 -24.18 12.03
CA LYS A 233 -25.45 -25.43 12.81
C LYS A 233 -26.12 -26.56 12.03
N LEU A 234 -27.10 -26.25 11.18
CA LEU A 234 -27.80 -27.26 10.36
C LEU A 234 -27.02 -27.67 9.10
N LYS A 235 -25.93 -26.97 8.77
CA LYS A 235 -25.10 -27.18 7.58
C LYS A 235 -25.86 -27.06 6.25
N ASP A 236 -26.91 -26.24 6.22
CA ASP A 236 -27.66 -25.98 4.99
C ASP A 236 -26.93 -24.88 4.18
N THR A 237 -26.10 -25.31 3.22
CA THR A 237 -25.22 -24.43 2.45
C THR A 237 -25.98 -23.59 1.42
N GLU A 238 -27.09 -24.09 0.87
CA GLU A 238 -27.84 -23.41 -0.20
C GLU A 238 -28.67 -22.26 0.35
N LYS A 239 -29.34 -22.49 1.49
CA LYS A 239 -30.07 -21.42 2.19
C LYS A 239 -29.13 -20.36 2.74
N LEU A 240 -27.97 -20.76 3.25
CA LEU A 240 -26.94 -19.83 3.71
C LEU A 240 -26.42 -18.95 2.56
N GLU A 241 -26.15 -19.53 1.40
CA GLU A 241 -25.66 -18.78 0.24
C GLU A 241 -26.70 -17.81 -0.32
N THR A 242 -27.96 -18.24 -0.43
CA THR A 242 -29.07 -17.37 -0.85
C THR A 242 -29.32 -16.23 0.14
N PHE A 243 -29.22 -16.51 1.44
CA PHE A 243 -29.32 -15.50 2.50
C PHE A 243 -28.17 -14.49 2.49
N ILE A 244 -26.93 -14.95 2.27
CA ILE A 244 -25.76 -14.07 2.14
C ILE A 244 -25.86 -13.19 0.88
N LYS A 245 -26.39 -13.72 -0.22
CA LYS A 245 -26.59 -12.99 -1.48
C LYS A 245 -27.72 -11.96 -1.39
N SER A 246 -28.81 -12.24 -0.67
CA SER A 246 -29.95 -11.32 -0.52
C SER A 246 -29.62 -10.07 0.31
N GLY A 247 -28.58 -10.12 1.15
CA GLY A 247 -27.86 -8.94 1.62
C GLY A 247 -28.64 -8.02 2.56
N THR A 248 -28.97 -8.51 3.75
CA THR A 248 -29.62 -7.73 4.80
C THR A 248 -28.68 -7.38 5.96
N ASN A 249 -29.07 -6.43 6.82
CA ASN A 249 -28.24 -5.87 7.88
C ASN A 249 -27.99 -6.91 9.01
N PHE A 250 -26.93 -7.70 8.91
CA PHE A 250 -26.43 -8.57 9.98
C PHE A 250 -25.13 -8.02 10.58
N ASP A 251 -24.77 -8.47 11.79
CA ASP A 251 -23.46 -8.21 12.37
C ASP A 251 -22.40 -9.04 11.64
N LEU A 252 -21.65 -8.35 10.79
CA LEU A 252 -20.73 -8.92 9.80
C LEU A 252 -19.52 -9.57 10.47
N GLU A 253 -19.02 -9.00 11.57
CA GLU A 253 -17.87 -9.53 12.31
C GLU A 253 -18.21 -10.88 12.95
N THR A 254 -19.36 -10.92 13.63
CA THR A 254 -19.88 -12.16 14.23
C THR A 254 -20.16 -13.20 13.14
N ALA A 255 -20.74 -12.80 12.01
CA ALA A 255 -21.01 -13.67 10.87
C ALA A 255 -19.72 -14.31 10.30
N ILE A 256 -18.66 -13.52 10.08
CA ILE A 256 -17.37 -14.00 9.56
C ILE A 256 -16.73 -14.97 10.57
N SER A 257 -16.68 -14.62 11.86
CA SER A 257 -16.13 -15.51 12.89
C SER A 257 -16.89 -16.83 12.97
N MET A 258 -18.22 -16.79 12.82
CA MET A 258 -19.06 -17.98 12.81
C MET A 258 -18.81 -18.86 11.58
N CYS A 259 -18.69 -18.27 10.40
CA CYS A 259 -18.35 -18.99 9.18
C CYS A 259 -16.96 -19.65 9.27
N ARG A 260 -15.97 -18.98 9.88
CA ARG A 260 -14.64 -19.56 10.17
C ARG A 260 -14.74 -20.77 11.10
N GLN A 261 -15.48 -20.65 12.21
CA GLN A 261 -15.71 -21.77 13.15
C GLN A 261 -16.46 -22.94 12.51
N GLY A 262 -17.36 -22.65 11.57
CA GLY A 262 -18.13 -23.65 10.81
C GLY A 262 -17.39 -24.27 9.63
N SER A 263 -16.14 -23.88 9.37
CA SER A 263 -15.35 -24.27 8.18
C SER A 263 -15.96 -23.87 6.83
N TYR A 264 -16.77 -22.79 6.81
CA TYR A 264 -17.37 -22.20 5.61
C TYR A 264 -16.50 -21.05 5.09
N TYR A 265 -15.28 -21.37 4.65
CA TYR A 265 -14.28 -20.37 4.31
C TYR A 265 -14.63 -19.58 3.05
N ASP A 266 -15.19 -20.22 2.02
CA ASP A 266 -15.55 -19.54 0.76
C ASP A 266 -16.66 -18.49 0.97
N GLN A 267 -17.62 -18.79 1.85
CA GLN A 267 -18.68 -17.87 2.25
C GLN A 267 -18.15 -16.74 3.14
N ALA A 268 -17.22 -17.05 4.05
CA ALA A 268 -16.55 -16.05 4.87
C ALA A 268 -15.73 -15.07 4.00
N VAL A 269 -15.03 -15.58 2.97
CA VAL A 269 -14.31 -14.77 1.99
C VAL A 269 -15.27 -13.90 1.18
N PHE A 270 -16.41 -14.44 0.73
CA PHE A 270 -17.41 -13.64 0.02
C PHE A 270 -17.98 -12.50 0.87
N LEU A 271 -18.30 -12.79 2.14
CA LEU A 271 -18.78 -11.80 3.10
C LEU A 271 -17.73 -10.72 3.38
N ALA A 272 -16.48 -11.11 3.61
CA ALA A 272 -15.40 -10.18 3.88
C ALA A 272 -15.05 -9.33 2.64
N LYS A 273 -15.12 -9.90 1.42
CA LYS A 273 -14.99 -9.17 0.14
C LYS A 273 -16.07 -8.11 -0.02
N LYS A 274 -17.33 -8.43 0.32
CA LYS A 274 -18.47 -7.51 0.21
C LYS A 274 -18.33 -6.27 1.10
N ASN A 275 -17.67 -6.41 2.24
CA ASN A 275 -17.50 -5.32 3.23
C ASN A 275 -16.17 -4.57 3.10
N SER A 276 -15.36 -4.88 2.08
CA SER A 276 -14.03 -4.28 1.90
C SER A 276 -13.06 -4.55 3.06
N GLU A 277 -13.29 -5.61 3.86
CA GLU A 277 -12.38 -6.05 4.93
C GLU A 277 -11.27 -6.92 4.34
N HIS A 278 -10.32 -6.27 3.66
CA HIS A 278 -9.31 -6.94 2.85
C HIS A 278 -8.29 -7.75 3.68
N GLU A 279 -7.94 -7.28 4.89
CA GLU A 279 -7.02 -7.99 5.81
C GLU A 279 -7.61 -9.33 6.23
N LEU A 280 -8.88 -9.35 6.66
CA LEU A 280 -9.58 -10.56 7.07
C LEU A 280 -9.73 -11.58 5.93
N VAL A 281 -9.93 -11.12 4.68
CA VAL A 281 -9.96 -12.02 3.51
C VAL A 281 -8.62 -12.74 3.35
N ILE A 282 -7.52 -12.02 3.44
CA ILE A 282 -6.17 -12.56 3.25
C ILE A 282 -5.82 -13.50 4.41
N ASP A 283 -6.13 -13.11 5.65
CA ASP A 283 -5.96 -13.95 6.83
C ASP A 283 -6.72 -15.28 6.68
N ILE A 284 -7.99 -15.26 6.22
CA ILE A 284 -8.79 -16.48 6.00
C ILE A 284 -8.23 -17.34 4.86
N LEU A 285 -7.75 -16.73 3.77
CA LEU A 285 -7.22 -17.47 2.62
C LEU A 285 -5.89 -18.13 2.93
N ILE A 286 -5.01 -17.46 3.68
CA ILE A 286 -3.66 -17.93 4.00
C ILE A 286 -3.66 -18.86 5.22
N GLU A 287 -4.29 -18.47 6.33
CA GLU A 287 -4.21 -19.21 7.60
C GLU A 287 -5.19 -20.40 7.64
N ASP A 288 -6.43 -20.21 7.19
CA ASP A 288 -7.48 -21.21 7.33
C ASP A 288 -7.65 -22.08 6.07
N SER A 289 -7.62 -21.46 4.88
CA SER A 289 -7.93 -22.14 3.60
C SER A 289 -6.71 -22.67 2.86
N LYS A 290 -5.50 -22.15 3.16
CA LYS A 290 -4.23 -22.44 2.48
C LYS A 290 -4.30 -22.31 0.94
N LYS A 291 -5.15 -21.42 0.44
CA LYS A 291 -5.27 -21.11 -0.99
C LYS A 291 -4.38 -19.91 -1.31
N TYR A 292 -3.06 -20.16 -1.40
CA TYR A 292 -2.06 -19.10 -1.55
C TYR A 292 -2.14 -18.38 -2.91
N GLU A 293 -2.48 -19.11 -3.99
CA GLU A 293 -2.68 -18.53 -5.33
C GLU A 293 -3.86 -17.55 -5.34
N ASP A 294 -5.02 -17.94 -4.81
CA ASP A 294 -6.20 -17.06 -4.68
C ASP A 294 -5.92 -15.84 -3.78
N ALA A 295 -5.09 -16.02 -2.74
CA ALA A 295 -4.67 -14.93 -1.86
C ALA A 295 -3.75 -13.93 -2.60
N LEU A 296 -2.82 -14.42 -3.42
CA LEU A 296 -1.95 -13.59 -4.26
C LEU A 296 -2.76 -12.84 -5.32
N ASP A 297 -3.65 -13.52 -6.02
CA ASP A 297 -4.55 -12.89 -6.99
C ASP A 297 -5.43 -11.83 -6.32
N TYR A 298 -5.87 -12.08 -5.08
CA TYR A 298 -6.61 -11.08 -4.32
C TYR A 298 -5.74 -9.89 -3.92
N ILE A 299 -4.52 -10.12 -3.42
CA ILE A 299 -3.54 -9.06 -3.13
C ILE A 299 -3.23 -8.25 -4.38
N TRP A 300 -3.14 -8.88 -5.55
CA TRP A 300 -2.94 -8.20 -6.84
C TRP A 300 -4.16 -7.42 -7.32
N ARG A 301 -5.35 -7.62 -6.75
CA ARG A 301 -6.55 -6.82 -7.06
C ARG A 301 -6.71 -5.61 -6.13
N LEU A 302 -5.98 -5.55 -5.03
CA LEU A 302 -6.12 -4.49 -4.03
C LEU A 302 -5.49 -3.17 -4.50
N ALA A 303 -5.97 -2.07 -3.92
CA ALA A 303 -5.30 -0.78 -4.08
C ALA A 303 -3.90 -0.83 -3.43
N PRO A 304 -2.91 -0.09 -3.97
CA PRO A 304 -1.53 -0.13 -3.50
C PRO A 304 -1.36 0.08 -1.98
N GLU A 305 -2.13 1.01 -1.41
CA GLU A 305 -2.08 1.36 0.01
C GLU A 305 -2.47 0.19 0.94
N MET A 306 -3.42 -0.64 0.52
CA MET A 306 -3.92 -1.79 1.29
C MET A 306 -3.15 -3.08 0.98
N ALA A 307 -2.49 -3.15 -0.18
CA ALA A 307 -1.69 -4.30 -0.58
C ALA A 307 -0.39 -4.39 0.22
N TYR A 308 0.30 -3.28 0.48
CA TYR A 308 1.61 -3.25 1.16
C TYR A 308 1.66 -3.91 2.55
N PRO A 309 0.78 -3.58 3.52
CA PRO A 309 0.85 -4.17 4.86
C PRO A 309 0.58 -5.68 4.83
N ASN A 310 -0.36 -6.12 3.99
CA ASN A 310 -0.72 -7.52 3.84
C ASN A 310 0.38 -8.32 3.12
N MET A 311 0.97 -7.74 2.07
CA MET A 311 2.11 -8.30 1.36
C MET A 311 3.31 -8.47 2.29
N MET A 312 3.58 -7.50 3.18
CA MET A 312 4.68 -7.59 4.16
C MET A 312 4.43 -8.60 5.26
N LYS A 313 3.22 -8.67 5.82
CA LYS A 313 2.86 -9.61 6.88
C LYS A 313 3.00 -11.06 6.41
N TYR A 314 2.60 -11.33 5.16
CA TYR A 314 2.58 -12.68 4.60
C TYR A 314 3.72 -12.97 3.61
N ALA A 315 4.68 -12.04 3.45
CA ALA A 315 5.75 -12.11 2.46
C ALA A 315 6.49 -13.46 2.47
N ARG A 316 6.87 -13.95 3.65
CA ARG A 316 7.62 -15.21 3.80
C ARG A 316 6.81 -16.43 3.37
N ILE A 317 5.53 -16.48 3.78
CA ILE A 317 4.63 -17.61 3.48
C ILE A 317 4.30 -17.64 1.98
N LEU A 318 4.12 -16.46 1.38
CA LEU A 318 3.86 -16.32 -0.05
C LEU A 318 5.10 -16.66 -0.89
N LEU A 319 6.29 -16.24 -0.45
CA LEU A 319 7.55 -16.59 -1.12
C LEU A 319 7.89 -18.08 -0.97
N GLU A 320 7.54 -18.74 0.15
CA GLU A 320 7.78 -20.18 0.33
C GLU A 320 6.90 -21.07 -0.56
N HIS A 321 5.67 -20.64 -0.86
CA HIS A 321 4.70 -21.45 -1.62
C HIS A 321 4.52 -21.02 -3.09
N CYS A 322 4.74 -19.74 -3.41
CA CYS A 322 4.52 -19.16 -4.73
C CYS A 322 5.68 -18.23 -5.11
N GLU A 323 6.88 -18.81 -5.22
CA GLU A 323 8.16 -18.10 -5.42
C GLU A 323 8.14 -17.10 -6.58
N GLU A 324 7.71 -17.51 -7.78
CA GLU A 324 7.80 -16.67 -8.99
C GLU A 324 6.77 -15.54 -8.98
N ASP A 325 5.49 -15.84 -8.75
CA ASP A 325 4.39 -14.87 -8.79
C ASP A 325 4.48 -13.84 -7.66
N ALA A 326 4.88 -14.27 -6.45
CA ALA A 326 5.10 -13.35 -5.36
C ALA A 326 6.25 -12.39 -5.68
N THR A 327 7.36 -12.89 -6.25
CA THR A 327 8.51 -12.05 -6.62
C THR A 327 8.13 -11.02 -7.69
N GLN A 328 7.28 -11.38 -8.65
CA GLN A 328 6.76 -10.43 -9.64
C GLN A 328 5.92 -9.33 -8.99
N ILE A 329 5.02 -9.66 -8.06
CA ILE A 329 4.23 -8.64 -7.34
C ILE A 329 5.14 -7.70 -6.53
N PHE A 330 6.17 -8.22 -5.87
CA PHE A 330 7.18 -7.39 -5.20
C PHE A 330 7.92 -6.51 -6.20
N ILE A 331 8.35 -7.03 -7.35
CA ILE A 331 9.00 -6.24 -8.40
C ILE A 331 8.06 -5.12 -8.88
N ASP A 332 6.83 -5.45 -9.25
CA ASP A 332 5.85 -4.49 -9.77
C ASP A 332 5.52 -3.40 -8.74
N TYR A 333 5.38 -3.78 -7.46
CA TYR A 333 5.11 -2.84 -6.37
C TYR A 333 6.28 -1.90 -6.11
N TYR A 334 7.50 -2.40 -6.04
CA TYR A 334 8.67 -1.54 -5.80
C TYR A 334 9.10 -0.75 -7.05
N THR A 335 8.72 -1.21 -8.25
CA THR A 335 9.03 -0.52 -9.50
C THR A 335 8.02 0.56 -9.90
N GLY A 336 6.89 0.72 -9.20
CA GLY A 336 5.85 1.67 -9.64
C GLY A 336 4.99 1.16 -10.79
N GLN A 337 5.15 -0.11 -11.18
CA GLN A 337 4.43 -0.72 -12.29
C GLN A 337 3.22 -1.53 -11.82
N TYR A 338 3.00 -1.60 -10.51
CA TYR A 338 1.87 -2.31 -9.94
C TYR A 338 0.55 -1.76 -10.48
N ARG A 339 -0.16 -2.65 -11.18
CA ARG A 339 -1.51 -2.42 -11.68
C ARG A 339 -2.42 -3.46 -11.05
N PRO A 340 -3.52 -3.04 -10.40
CA PRO A 340 -4.54 -3.98 -10.00
C PRO A 340 -5.02 -4.76 -11.23
N ARG A 341 -4.99 -6.10 -11.17
CA ARG A 341 -5.60 -6.90 -12.25
C ARG A 341 -7.12 -6.74 -12.18
N GLU A 342 -7.71 -6.00 -13.12
CA GLU A 342 -9.16 -6.03 -13.34
C GLU A 342 -9.55 -7.30 -14.11
N ASP A 343 -10.61 -7.97 -13.67
CA ASP A 343 -11.12 -9.14 -14.38
C ASP A 343 -11.60 -8.75 -15.78
N VAL A 344 -11.08 -9.42 -16.81
CA VAL A 344 -11.79 -9.55 -18.08
C VAL A 344 -13.09 -10.32 -17.75
N PRO A 345 -14.29 -9.75 -17.97
CA PRO A 345 -15.51 -10.50 -17.78
C PRO A 345 -15.52 -11.66 -18.76
N ILE A 346 -15.50 -12.88 -18.22
CA ILE A 346 -15.70 -14.13 -18.97
C ILE A 346 -16.99 -13.96 -19.78
N PRO A 347 -16.98 -14.09 -21.12
CA PRO A 347 -18.19 -13.90 -21.91
C PRO A 347 -19.20 -14.98 -21.54
N THR A 348 -20.32 -14.55 -20.96
CA THR A 348 -21.52 -15.36 -20.76
C THR A 348 -21.93 -15.97 -22.10
N VAL A 349 -21.87 -17.29 -22.19
CA VAL A 349 -22.49 -18.05 -23.28
C VAL A 349 -23.99 -17.77 -23.24
N GLN A 350 -24.50 -17.08 -24.26
CA GLN A 350 -25.92 -16.83 -24.46
C GLN A 350 -26.58 -18.11 -25.01
N GLU A 351 -27.52 -18.69 -24.27
CA GLU A 351 -28.59 -19.51 -24.86
C GLU A 351 -29.75 -18.59 -25.30
N PRO A 352 -30.43 -18.90 -26.42
CA PRO A 352 -31.30 -17.96 -27.11
C PRO A 352 -32.76 -18.11 -26.68
N GLN A 353 -33.39 -17.04 -26.16
CA GLN A 353 -34.85 -16.98 -26.08
C GLN A 353 -35.41 -15.59 -26.36
N GLY A 354 -36.18 -15.52 -27.46
CA GLY A 354 -37.55 -14.97 -27.46
C GLY A 354 -37.72 -13.48 -27.22
N GLY A 355 -37.90 -12.73 -28.32
CA GLY A 355 -38.22 -11.32 -28.29
C GLY A 355 -39.58 -10.97 -27.67
N GLY A 356 -39.65 -9.76 -27.11
CA GLY A 356 -40.85 -9.09 -26.66
C GLY A 356 -40.53 -7.67 -26.20
N ALA A 357 -40.68 -6.70 -27.09
CA ALA A 357 -40.41 -5.28 -26.86
C ALA A 357 -41.55 -4.60 -26.07
N TYR A 358 -41.21 -3.71 -25.13
CA TYR A 358 -41.92 -2.43 -24.93
C TYR A 358 -40.96 -1.37 -24.36
N ASN A 359 -40.88 -0.24 -25.06
CA ASN A 359 -40.21 0.99 -24.66
C ASN A 359 -41.03 1.73 -23.59
N VAL A 360 -40.37 2.35 -22.61
CA VAL A 360 -40.58 3.79 -22.33
C VAL A 360 -39.42 4.38 -21.52
N ALA A 361 -39.01 5.56 -21.97
CA ALA A 361 -37.91 6.36 -21.49
C ALA A 361 -38.29 7.23 -20.27
N ASN A 362 -37.28 7.48 -19.43
CA ASN A 362 -36.93 8.75 -18.79
C ASN A 362 -38.04 9.75 -18.47
N LEU A 363 -38.36 9.90 -17.18
CA LEU A 363 -38.71 11.10 -16.41
C LEU A 363 -38.49 10.63 -14.95
N THR A 364 -37.78 11.26 -14.02
CA THR A 364 -37.73 12.68 -13.69
C THR A 364 -36.67 12.81 -12.58
N SER A 365 -35.65 13.62 -12.82
CA SER A 365 -34.94 14.33 -11.76
C SER A 365 -35.92 15.26 -11.06
N PHE A 366 -35.90 15.35 -9.73
CA PHE A 366 -36.14 16.56 -8.91
C PHE A 366 -36.39 16.15 -7.45
N ILE A 367 -35.41 16.36 -6.58
CA ILE A 367 -35.42 17.35 -5.49
C ILE A 367 -34.11 17.19 -4.69
N PRO A 368 -33.31 18.26 -4.54
CA PRO A 368 -32.02 18.23 -3.84
C PRO A 368 -32.07 18.88 -2.44
N LEU A 369 -30.98 18.64 -1.68
CA LEU A 369 -30.38 19.40 -0.56
C LEU A 369 -30.64 18.88 0.88
N PRO A 370 -29.75 19.14 1.86
CA PRO A 370 -28.39 19.73 1.80
C PRO A 370 -27.31 18.98 2.61
N TYR A 371 -26.07 18.98 2.09
CA TYR A 371 -24.86 18.80 2.91
C TYR A 371 -24.30 20.18 3.32
N ARG A 372 -23.86 20.28 4.57
CA ARG A 372 -23.36 21.48 5.24
C ARG A 372 -21.89 21.71 4.85
N GLN A 373 -21.60 22.87 4.27
CA GLN A 373 -20.25 23.33 3.90
C GLN A 373 -19.39 23.69 5.12
N ALA A 374 -18.09 23.46 4.98
CA ALA A 374 -17.06 24.37 5.46
C ALA A 374 -16.13 24.72 4.28
N SER A 375 -16.08 26.01 3.98
CA SER A 375 -15.37 26.71 2.91
C SER A 375 -13.87 26.89 3.20
N VAL A 376 -13.01 26.98 2.16
CA VAL A 376 -12.24 28.19 1.75
C VAL A 376 -11.64 28.00 0.33
N ASN A 377 -12.27 28.67 -0.66
CA ASN A 377 -11.78 29.60 -1.71
C ASN A 377 -10.52 29.39 -2.61
N PRO A 378 -10.50 30.02 -3.83
CA PRO A 378 -10.19 29.34 -5.11
C PRO A 378 -9.17 30.08 -6.02
N SER A 379 -8.91 29.55 -7.23
CA SER A 379 -8.52 30.32 -8.44
C SER A 379 -8.56 29.48 -9.76
N PRO A 380 -8.65 30.11 -10.96
CA PRO A 380 -9.58 29.67 -12.02
C PRO A 380 -8.98 29.39 -13.43
N GLY A 381 -9.81 28.79 -14.30
CA GLY A 381 -9.71 28.81 -15.78
C GLY A 381 -9.37 27.44 -16.39
N THR A 382 -9.97 26.93 -17.47
CA THR A 382 -10.79 27.53 -18.53
C THR A 382 -11.54 26.40 -19.27
N ALA A 383 -12.78 26.67 -19.67
CA ALA A 383 -13.62 25.78 -20.47
C ALA A 383 -13.18 25.75 -21.95
N GLY A 384 -13.39 24.62 -22.63
CA GLY A 384 -13.25 24.50 -24.09
C GLY A 384 -13.95 23.24 -24.62
N ASN A 385 -14.93 23.45 -25.50
CA ASN A 385 -15.91 22.50 -26.01
C ASN A 385 -15.38 21.41 -26.97
N GLN A 386 -16.07 20.28 -26.90
CA GLN A 386 -16.45 19.29 -27.93
C GLN A 386 -16.14 19.59 -29.41
N GLN A 387 -15.63 18.57 -30.13
CA GLN A 387 -16.16 18.19 -31.46
C GLN A 387 -15.76 16.74 -31.83
N LEU A 388 -16.74 15.94 -32.24
CA LEU A 388 -16.61 14.58 -32.80
C LEU A 388 -16.18 14.60 -34.28
N ALA A 389 -15.29 13.66 -34.65
CA ALA A 389 -15.20 12.97 -35.95
C ALA A 389 -14.37 11.70 -35.69
N GLY A 390 -14.87 10.48 -35.85
CA GLY A 390 -15.12 9.80 -37.12
C GLY A 390 -14.32 8.48 -37.07
N ALA A 391 -14.99 7.36 -37.27
CA ALA A 391 -14.49 6.00 -37.04
C ALA A 391 -13.21 5.65 -37.82
N ASP A 392 -12.32 4.89 -37.18
CA ASP A 392 -11.70 3.69 -37.78
C ASP A 392 -11.08 2.83 -36.67
N ALA A 393 -11.39 1.54 -36.73
CA ALA A 393 -10.96 0.53 -35.77
C ALA A 393 -9.52 0.08 -36.07
N ALA A 394 -8.61 0.32 -35.12
CA ALA A 394 -7.43 -0.51 -34.83
C ALA A 394 -6.75 0.06 -33.57
N ASP A 395 -6.57 -0.80 -32.55
CA ASP A 395 -5.58 -0.70 -31.48
C ASP A 395 -5.51 0.60 -30.66
N ALA A 396 -6.27 0.68 -29.55
CA ALA A 396 -6.05 1.66 -28.49
C ALA A 396 -6.63 1.21 -27.13
N GLU A 397 -5.98 0.26 -26.44
CA GLU A 397 -6.11 0.09 -24.98
C GLU A 397 -4.85 0.62 -24.28
N ALA A 398 -4.59 1.92 -24.43
CA ALA A 398 -3.62 2.66 -23.64
C ALA A 398 -4.28 3.95 -23.17
N GLY A 399 -4.75 3.98 -21.92
CA GLY A 399 -5.49 5.17 -21.46
C GLY A 399 -6.06 5.17 -20.04
N GLN A 400 -5.43 4.53 -19.06
CA GLN A 400 -5.58 4.94 -17.66
C GLN A 400 -4.19 5.04 -17.03
N ALA A 401 -3.88 6.20 -16.47
CA ALA A 401 -2.59 6.50 -15.85
C ALA A 401 -2.37 5.57 -14.64
N PRO A 402 -1.14 5.10 -14.38
CA PRO A 402 -0.85 4.28 -13.21
C PRO A 402 -1.23 5.07 -11.95
N PRO A 403 -1.83 4.43 -10.93
CA PRO A 403 -2.12 5.10 -9.67
C PRO A 403 -0.81 5.63 -9.09
N GLU A 404 -0.79 6.92 -8.74
CA GLU A 404 0.35 7.55 -8.09
C GLU A 404 0.38 7.07 -6.64
N TYR A 405 1.35 6.21 -6.30
CA TYR A 405 1.54 5.72 -4.93
C TYR A 405 2.98 5.97 -4.46
N ASP A 406 3.13 6.21 -3.17
CA ASP A 406 4.44 6.40 -2.55
C ASP A 406 5.21 5.08 -2.53
N LYS A 407 6.23 4.99 -3.38
CA LYS A 407 7.12 3.83 -3.45
C LYS A 407 7.85 3.66 -2.12
N PRO A 408 7.69 2.54 -1.40
CA PRO A 408 8.44 2.31 -0.18
C PRO A 408 9.91 2.06 -0.48
N LYS A 409 10.77 2.32 0.52
CA LYS A 409 12.21 2.10 0.40
C LYS A 409 12.52 0.62 0.14
N PRO A 410 13.34 0.27 -0.87
CA PRO A 410 13.67 -1.13 -1.21
C PRO A 410 14.19 -1.96 -0.03
N ARG A 411 14.89 -1.32 0.92
CA ARG A 411 15.41 -1.94 2.14
C ARG A 411 14.32 -2.61 3.01
N THR A 412 13.07 -2.15 2.93
CA THR A 412 11.95 -2.75 3.68
C THR A 412 11.63 -4.18 3.22
N ALA A 413 11.95 -4.54 1.97
CA ALA A 413 11.74 -5.87 1.43
C ALA A 413 12.85 -6.87 1.78
N PHE A 414 14.05 -6.40 2.19
CA PHE A 414 15.23 -7.27 2.34
C PHE A 414 14.99 -8.39 3.38
N SER A 415 14.27 -8.11 4.46
CA SER A 415 13.94 -9.11 5.50
C SER A 415 12.99 -10.21 5.05
N SER A 416 12.30 -10.01 3.92
CA SER A 416 11.34 -10.95 3.36
C SER A 416 12.00 -11.98 2.47
N PHE A 417 13.14 -11.64 1.84
CA PHE A 417 13.85 -12.49 0.87
C PHE A 417 15.05 -13.27 1.45
N VAL A 418 15.24 -13.27 2.77
CA VAL A 418 16.42 -13.85 3.45
C VAL A 418 16.67 -15.32 3.08
N ASP A 419 15.61 -16.08 2.85
CA ASP A 419 15.69 -17.52 2.54
C ASP A 419 15.72 -17.83 1.03
N HIS A 420 15.58 -16.82 0.16
CA HIS A 420 15.47 -16.98 -1.31
C HIS A 420 16.45 -16.06 -2.07
N PRO A 421 17.75 -16.43 -2.16
CA PRO A 421 18.78 -15.56 -2.73
C PRO A 421 18.65 -15.32 -4.24
N GLU A 422 18.14 -16.29 -5.01
CA GLU A 422 17.99 -16.13 -6.47
C GLU A 422 16.86 -15.15 -6.82
N ASN A 423 15.72 -15.24 -6.12
CA ASN A 423 14.58 -14.32 -6.24
C ASN A 423 14.92 -12.92 -5.71
N PHE A 424 15.79 -12.85 -4.69
CA PHE A 424 16.30 -11.57 -4.22
C PHE A 424 17.17 -10.88 -5.27
N ILE A 425 18.02 -11.63 -5.97
CA ILE A 425 18.83 -11.09 -7.07
C ILE A 425 17.94 -10.55 -8.20
N THR A 426 16.91 -11.29 -8.61
CA THR A 426 15.99 -10.82 -9.67
C THR A 426 15.23 -9.57 -9.25
N PHE A 427 14.81 -9.49 -7.98
CA PHE A 427 14.20 -8.29 -7.40
C PHE A 427 15.17 -7.09 -7.41
N LEU A 428 16.40 -7.27 -6.94
CA LEU A 428 17.42 -6.21 -6.91
C LEU A 428 17.79 -5.73 -8.33
N GLU A 429 17.98 -6.65 -9.27
CA GLU A 429 18.26 -6.33 -10.68
C GLU A 429 17.09 -5.57 -11.34
N ALA A 430 15.85 -5.90 -10.99
CA ALA A 430 14.67 -5.17 -11.48
C ALA A 430 14.57 -3.76 -10.86
N CYS A 431 14.87 -3.62 -9.56
CA CYS A 431 14.90 -2.32 -8.88
C CYS A 431 15.98 -1.40 -9.45
N LEU A 432 17.13 -1.92 -9.88
CA LEU A 432 18.21 -1.11 -10.48
C LEU A 432 17.92 -0.61 -11.90
N LYS A 433 16.96 -1.21 -12.62
CA LYS A 433 16.55 -0.75 -13.96
C LYS A 433 15.69 0.53 -13.94
N GLN A 434 15.27 0.96 -12.76
CA GLN A 434 14.47 2.16 -12.54
C GLN A 434 15.35 3.42 -12.59
N GLU A 435 14.92 4.46 -13.30
CA GLU A 435 15.69 5.72 -13.43
C GLU A 435 15.52 6.70 -12.24
N ASN A 436 14.52 6.49 -11.38
CA ASN A 436 14.16 7.40 -10.29
C ASN A 436 14.47 6.82 -8.89
N LEU A 437 15.74 6.54 -8.58
CA LEU A 437 16.14 6.12 -7.23
C LEU A 437 16.99 7.17 -6.52
N ASP A 438 16.72 7.34 -5.23
CA ASP A 438 17.55 8.11 -4.33
C ASP A 438 18.95 7.50 -4.24
N LYS A 439 19.98 8.36 -4.12
CA LYS A 439 21.39 7.93 -4.06
C LYS A 439 21.66 6.95 -2.91
N SER A 440 20.98 7.10 -1.76
CA SER A 440 21.11 6.17 -0.63
C SER A 440 20.55 4.79 -0.94
N ASP A 441 19.40 4.75 -1.61
CA ASP A 441 18.70 3.51 -1.94
C ASP A 441 19.45 2.77 -3.05
N MET A 442 20.05 3.51 -3.99
CA MET A 442 21.03 2.96 -4.91
C MET A 442 22.22 2.34 -4.16
N THR A 443 22.85 3.04 -3.20
CA THR A 443 23.97 2.49 -2.42
C THR A 443 23.59 1.19 -1.72
N ASP A 444 22.44 1.14 -1.06
CA ASP A 444 21.96 -0.05 -0.35
C ASP A 444 21.68 -1.21 -1.31
N LEU A 445 21.03 -0.94 -2.46
CA LEU A 445 20.77 -1.94 -3.50
C LEU A 445 22.04 -2.48 -4.12
N TYR A 446 22.98 -1.62 -4.49
CA TYR A 446 24.26 -2.03 -5.07
C TYR A 446 25.11 -2.80 -4.06
N THR A 447 25.11 -2.41 -2.78
CA THR A 447 25.84 -3.12 -1.72
C THR A 447 25.24 -4.51 -1.49
N ALA A 448 23.91 -4.60 -1.37
CA ALA A 448 23.22 -5.89 -1.21
C ALA A 448 23.38 -6.79 -2.44
N LEU A 449 23.29 -6.24 -3.65
CA LEU A 449 23.49 -7.02 -4.88
C LEU A 449 24.94 -7.54 -4.97
N PHE A 450 25.91 -6.71 -4.60
CA PHE A 450 27.31 -7.12 -4.56
C PHE A 450 27.57 -8.22 -3.52
N GLU A 451 27.01 -8.10 -2.33
CA GLU A 451 27.05 -9.14 -1.29
C GLU A 451 26.44 -10.45 -1.80
N MET A 452 25.25 -10.39 -2.41
CA MET A 452 24.57 -11.57 -2.96
C MET A 452 25.32 -12.23 -4.11
N TYR A 453 25.92 -11.46 -5.02
CA TYR A 453 26.76 -12.03 -6.07
C TYR A 453 28.00 -12.72 -5.49
N LEU A 454 28.60 -12.19 -4.43
CA LEU A 454 29.75 -12.82 -3.77
C LEU A 454 29.35 -14.07 -2.96
N GLU A 455 28.21 -14.04 -2.27
CA GLU A 455 27.70 -15.21 -1.55
C GLU A 455 27.30 -16.34 -2.50
N THR A 456 26.56 -16.03 -3.57
CA THR A 456 26.22 -17.00 -4.62
C THR A 456 27.44 -17.54 -5.36
N ALA A 457 28.47 -16.71 -5.57
CA ALA A 457 29.76 -17.15 -6.12
C ALA A 457 30.52 -18.10 -5.18
N ASN A 458 30.37 -17.94 -3.86
CA ASN A 458 31.02 -18.80 -2.87
C ASN A 458 30.29 -20.13 -2.64
N THR A 459 28.97 -20.16 -2.82
CA THR A 459 28.17 -21.40 -2.72
C THR A 459 28.28 -22.28 -3.98
N LYS A 460 28.38 -21.67 -5.16
CA LYS A 460 28.51 -22.37 -6.46
C LYS A 460 29.99 -22.69 -6.77
N LYS A 461 30.26 -23.79 -7.47
CA LYS A 461 31.64 -24.25 -7.80
C LYS A 461 31.88 -24.26 -9.31
N GLY A 462 33.10 -23.91 -9.74
CA GLY A 462 33.54 -24.03 -11.15
C GLY A 462 33.20 -22.82 -12.01
N GLU A 463 32.74 -23.04 -13.24
CA GLU A 463 32.46 -21.99 -14.23
C GLU A 463 31.38 -21.00 -13.77
N GLU A 464 30.36 -21.46 -13.04
CA GLU A 464 29.31 -20.58 -12.51
C GLU A 464 29.88 -19.53 -11.54
N LYS A 465 30.87 -19.90 -10.73
CA LYS A 465 31.56 -18.96 -9.83
C LYS A 465 32.22 -17.82 -10.60
N GLU A 466 32.93 -18.14 -11.68
CA GLU A 466 33.55 -17.13 -12.54
C GLU A 466 32.51 -16.21 -13.20
N THR A 467 31.33 -16.72 -13.56
CA THR A 467 30.26 -15.87 -14.12
C THR A 467 29.70 -14.88 -13.10
N TRP A 468 29.51 -15.29 -11.85
CA TRP A 468 29.04 -14.42 -10.77
C TRP A 468 30.12 -13.41 -10.35
N GLU A 469 31.38 -13.83 -10.27
CA GLU A 469 32.52 -12.93 -10.07
C GLU A 469 32.66 -11.92 -11.22
N ALA A 470 32.39 -12.32 -12.47
CA ALA A 470 32.38 -11.43 -13.62
C ALA A 470 31.20 -10.43 -13.56
N LYS A 471 30.02 -10.85 -13.09
CA LYS A 471 28.89 -9.94 -12.84
C LYS A 471 29.22 -8.95 -11.73
N ALA A 472 29.81 -9.41 -10.62
CA ALA A 472 30.29 -8.55 -9.54
C ALA A 472 31.35 -7.55 -10.02
N LYS A 473 32.27 -7.99 -10.89
CA LYS A 473 33.28 -7.11 -11.51
C LYS A 473 32.64 -6.05 -12.41
N LYS A 474 31.64 -6.41 -13.23
CA LYS A 474 30.89 -5.46 -14.06
C LYS A 474 30.16 -4.41 -13.22
N LEU A 475 29.66 -4.78 -12.04
CA LEU A 475 29.05 -3.82 -11.12
C LEU A 475 30.03 -2.79 -10.60
N ILE A 476 31.33 -3.13 -10.47
CA ILE A 476 32.38 -2.21 -9.97
C ILE A 476 33.05 -1.43 -11.12
N ASP A 477 33.01 -1.89 -12.36
CA ASP A 477 33.73 -1.26 -13.49
C ASP A 477 33.14 0.10 -13.95
N GLY A 478 31.94 0.47 -13.45
CA GLY A 478 31.32 1.77 -13.71
C GLY A 478 32.03 2.95 -13.03
N LYS A 479 32.12 4.11 -13.69
CA LYS A 479 32.82 5.30 -13.16
C LYS A 479 32.03 6.11 -12.13
N ASP A 480 30.72 5.90 -12.02
CA ASP A 480 29.82 6.65 -11.14
C ASP A 480 28.95 5.69 -10.31
N ILE A 481 29.60 4.78 -9.57
CA ILE A 481 28.88 3.83 -8.73
C ILE A 481 28.75 4.41 -7.32
N PRO A 482 27.55 4.53 -6.76
CA PRO A 482 27.33 5.01 -5.41
C PRO A 482 27.60 3.92 -4.37
N ILE A 483 28.63 3.09 -4.51
CA ILE A 483 29.02 2.16 -3.45
C ILE A 483 30.15 2.79 -2.64
N ASP A 484 30.03 2.75 -1.31
CA ASP A 484 31.16 3.06 -0.44
C ASP A 484 32.26 2.03 -0.68
N ALA A 485 33.35 2.49 -1.29
CA ALA A 485 34.51 1.67 -1.58
C ALA A 485 35.08 0.96 -0.34
N SER A 486 34.86 1.49 0.87
CA SER A 486 35.20 0.81 2.13
C SER A 486 34.41 -0.50 2.30
N ASN A 487 33.10 -0.47 2.01
CA ASN A 487 32.22 -1.64 2.09
C ASN A 487 32.59 -2.67 1.01
N VAL A 488 32.90 -2.23 -0.22
CA VAL A 488 33.35 -3.15 -1.29
C VAL A 488 34.65 -3.84 -0.90
N LEU A 489 35.60 -3.11 -0.31
CA LEU A 489 36.86 -3.69 0.15
C LEU A 489 36.67 -4.69 1.27
N LEU A 490 35.79 -4.40 2.24
CA LEU A 490 35.47 -5.31 3.34
C LEU A 490 34.80 -6.58 2.82
N LEU A 491 33.75 -6.45 2.00
CA LEU A 491 33.03 -7.59 1.40
C LEU A 491 33.96 -8.43 0.52
N SER A 492 34.81 -7.79 -0.29
CA SER A 492 35.79 -8.48 -1.14
C SER A 492 36.86 -9.21 -0.31
N HIS A 493 37.26 -8.67 0.84
CA HIS A 493 38.20 -9.34 1.74
C HIS A 493 37.56 -10.54 2.45
N LEU A 494 36.30 -10.41 2.90
CA LEU A 494 35.55 -11.51 3.51
C LEU A 494 35.31 -12.66 2.53
N SER A 495 35.07 -12.35 1.25
CA SER A 495 34.83 -13.33 0.19
C SER A 495 36.09 -13.84 -0.52
N ASN A 496 37.29 -13.38 -0.16
CA ASN A 496 38.56 -13.65 -0.86
C ASN A 496 38.58 -13.25 -2.35
N PHE A 497 37.79 -12.24 -2.74
CA PHE A 497 37.72 -11.74 -4.11
C PHE A 497 38.86 -10.73 -4.41
N ARG A 498 40.02 -11.24 -4.86
CA ARG A 498 41.23 -10.42 -5.10
C ARG A 498 41.05 -9.37 -6.20
N ASP A 499 40.37 -9.73 -7.28
CA ASP A 499 40.15 -8.85 -8.44
C ASP A 499 39.31 -7.61 -8.11
N GLY A 500 38.35 -7.73 -7.18
CA GLY A 500 37.57 -6.59 -6.70
C GLY A 500 38.41 -5.64 -5.85
N THR A 501 39.28 -6.19 -4.99
CA THR A 501 40.14 -5.35 -4.14
C THR A 501 41.14 -4.53 -4.94
N THR A 502 41.69 -5.08 -6.02
CA THR A 502 42.62 -4.35 -6.89
C THR A 502 41.88 -3.25 -7.65
N LEU A 503 40.73 -3.56 -8.24
CA LEU A 503 39.95 -2.60 -9.04
C LEU A 503 39.43 -1.42 -8.20
N VAL A 504 38.92 -1.66 -6.99
CA VAL A 504 38.47 -0.58 -6.10
C VAL A 504 39.63 0.31 -5.65
N ARG A 505 40.78 -0.30 -5.32
CA ARG A 505 42.00 0.46 -4.98
C ARG A 505 42.49 1.29 -6.16
N GLU A 506 42.34 0.79 -7.40
CA GLU A 506 42.66 1.55 -8.61
C GLU A 506 41.76 2.77 -8.75
N GLN A 507 40.45 2.62 -8.52
CA GLN A 507 39.48 3.72 -8.60
C GLN A 507 39.66 4.79 -7.53
N GLN A 508 39.99 4.38 -6.29
CA GLN A 508 40.29 5.34 -5.21
C GLN A 508 41.65 6.03 -5.36
N GLY A 509 42.44 5.67 -6.37
CA GLY A 509 43.80 6.19 -6.55
C GLY A 509 44.77 5.70 -5.46
N LEU A 510 44.42 4.66 -4.70
CA LEU A 510 45.28 4.05 -3.68
C LEU A 510 46.34 3.13 -4.32
N ARG A 511 47.07 3.68 -5.31
CA ARG A 511 48.08 2.95 -6.10
C ARG A 511 49.23 2.47 -5.22
N PHE A 512 49.57 3.25 -4.19
CA PHE A 512 50.54 2.87 -3.17
C PHE A 512 50.15 1.60 -2.40
N ASP A 513 48.87 1.44 -2.04
CA ASP A 513 48.40 0.25 -1.34
C ASP A 513 48.32 -0.99 -2.24
N ILE A 514 48.06 -0.80 -3.53
CA ILE A 514 48.19 -1.87 -4.53
C ILE A 514 49.63 -2.35 -4.57
N PHE A 515 50.58 -1.44 -4.73
CA PHE A 515 52.00 -1.78 -4.73
C PHE A 515 52.39 -2.48 -3.41
N ARG A 516 51.96 -1.93 -2.26
CA ARG A 516 52.20 -2.53 -0.95
C ARG A 516 51.63 -3.94 -0.83
N SER A 517 50.44 -4.18 -1.38
CA SER A 517 49.82 -5.51 -1.35
C SER A 517 50.64 -6.54 -2.13
N TYR A 518 51.14 -6.19 -3.32
CA TYR A 518 52.06 -7.06 -4.07
C TYR A 518 53.39 -7.26 -3.34
N THR A 519 53.95 -6.22 -2.74
CA THR A 519 55.19 -6.35 -1.94
C THR A 519 55.01 -7.24 -0.72
N SER A 520 53.86 -7.18 -0.05
CA SER A 520 53.55 -8.03 1.12
C SER A 520 53.28 -9.49 0.74
N ALA A 521 52.79 -9.73 -0.48
CA ALA A 521 52.58 -11.06 -1.03
C ALA A 521 53.86 -11.68 -1.65
N ASN A 522 54.98 -10.94 -1.65
CA ASN A 522 56.23 -11.30 -2.33
C ASN A 522 56.07 -11.60 -3.83
N ASP A 523 55.09 -10.99 -4.50
CA ASP A 523 54.89 -11.09 -5.95
C ASP A 523 55.67 -9.98 -6.67
N THR A 524 56.92 -10.29 -7.01
CA THR A 524 57.87 -9.38 -7.67
C THR A 524 57.40 -8.98 -9.08
N ALA A 525 56.85 -9.93 -9.83
CA ALA A 525 56.35 -9.70 -11.18
C ALA A 525 55.10 -8.81 -11.19
N GLY A 526 54.19 -9.02 -10.24
CA GLY A 526 53.02 -8.15 -10.01
C GLY A 526 53.43 -6.74 -9.60
N ALA A 527 54.39 -6.61 -8.67
CA ALA A 527 54.93 -5.32 -8.24
C ALA A 527 55.60 -4.54 -9.39
N ILE A 528 56.36 -5.20 -10.28
CA ILE A 528 56.98 -4.57 -11.46
C ILE A 528 55.91 -4.09 -12.44
N LYS A 529 54.86 -4.88 -12.70
CA LYS A 529 53.73 -4.47 -13.56
C LYS A 529 53.01 -3.26 -12.98
N ALA A 530 52.73 -3.26 -11.68
CA ALA A 530 52.12 -2.14 -10.98
C ALA A 530 53.01 -0.89 -11.05
N LEU A 531 54.32 -1.01 -10.83
CA LEU A 531 55.26 0.10 -10.91
C LEU A 531 55.36 0.70 -12.32
N ARG A 532 55.27 -0.12 -13.37
CA ARG A 532 55.26 0.37 -14.76
C ARG A 532 53.95 1.08 -15.11
N LYS A 533 52.82 0.59 -14.62
CA LYS A 533 51.49 1.18 -14.86
C LYS A 533 51.29 2.48 -14.07
N TYR A 534 51.63 2.49 -12.78
CA TYR A 534 51.34 3.57 -11.84
C TYR A 534 52.50 4.52 -11.56
N GLY A 535 53.74 4.07 -11.79
CA GLY A 535 54.91 4.90 -11.53
C GLY A 535 54.95 6.26 -12.23
N PRO A 536 54.46 6.46 -13.49
CA PRO A 536 54.43 7.80 -14.08
C PRO A 536 53.39 8.73 -13.44
N GLU A 537 52.34 8.17 -12.81
CA GLU A 537 51.28 8.94 -12.14
C GLU A 537 51.66 9.27 -10.70
N GLU A 538 52.33 8.34 -10.01
CA GLU A 538 52.85 8.51 -8.64
C GLU A 538 54.36 8.22 -8.57
N PRO A 539 55.19 9.27 -8.74
CA PRO A 539 56.64 9.12 -8.70
C PRO A 539 57.17 8.61 -7.34
N GLN A 540 56.43 8.80 -6.24
CA GLN A 540 56.79 8.30 -4.91
C GLN A 540 56.82 6.76 -4.81
N LEU A 541 56.25 6.04 -5.78
CA LEU A 541 56.36 4.59 -5.88
C LEU A 541 57.80 4.15 -6.20
N TYR A 542 58.60 4.97 -6.90
CA TYR A 542 59.97 4.61 -7.27
C TYR A 542 60.91 4.46 -6.06
N PRO A 543 60.92 5.37 -5.07
CA PRO A 543 61.61 5.15 -3.80
C PRO A 543 61.17 3.91 -3.03
N ALA A 544 59.85 3.67 -2.94
CA ALA A 544 59.31 2.49 -2.25
C ALA A 544 59.71 1.18 -2.98
N ALA A 545 59.70 1.20 -4.31
CA ALA A 545 60.16 0.10 -5.13
C ALA A 545 61.67 -0.14 -4.98
N LEU A 546 62.48 0.91 -4.88
CA LEU A 546 63.91 0.78 -4.62
C LEU A 546 64.17 0.09 -3.27
N ALA A 547 63.42 0.47 -2.22
CA ALA A 547 63.50 -0.19 -0.92
C ALA A 547 63.08 -1.66 -0.99
N TYR A 548 62.01 -1.96 -1.72
CA TYR A 548 61.53 -3.34 -1.90
C TYR A 548 62.50 -4.21 -2.70
N PHE A 549 62.98 -3.75 -3.85
CA PHE A 549 63.91 -4.51 -4.70
C PHE A 549 65.25 -4.79 -4.01
N THR A 550 65.60 -4.01 -3.00
CA THR A 550 66.84 -4.19 -2.23
C THR A 550 66.62 -4.92 -0.91
N SER A 551 65.38 -5.32 -0.59
CA SER A 551 65.04 -6.00 0.67
C SER A 551 65.55 -7.44 0.72
N ASP A 552 65.39 -8.22 -0.36
CA ASP A 552 65.80 -9.63 -0.42
C ASP A 552 66.72 -9.94 -1.62
N PRO A 553 67.68 -10.87 -1.46
CA PRO A 553 68.59 -11.28 -2.54
C PRO A 553 67.87 -11.94 -3.72
N LYS A 554 66.80 -12.71 -3.46
CA LYS A 554 66.00 -13.36 -4.52
C LYS A 554 65.21 -12.34 -5.34
N ILE A 555 64.66 -11.33 -4.67
CA ILE A 555 63.91 -10.24 -5.32
C ILE A 555 64.85 -9.39 -6.17
N LEU A 556 66.07 -9.15 -5.68
CA LEU A 556 67.09 -8.41 -6.43
C LEU A 556 67.53 -9.14 -7.71
N GLU A 557 67.67 -10.47 -7.66
CA GLU A 557 67.98 -11.27 -8.86
C GLU A 557 66.85 -11.22 -9.90
N GLU A 558 65.59 -11.31 -9.46
CA GLU A 558 64.42 -11.22 -10.34
C GLU A 558 64.19 -9.81 -10.90
N ALA A 559 64.49 -8.77 -10.12
CA ALA A 559 64.28 -7.38 -10.50
C ALA A 559 65.48 -6.72 -11.20
N GLY A 560 66.61 -7.41 -11.35
CA GLY A 560 67.93 -6.81 -11.64
C GLY A 560 67.98 -5.74 -12.74
N HIS A 561 67.25 -5.90 -13.85
CA HIS A 561 67.21 -4.90 -14.93
C HIS A 561 66.27 -3.71 -14.64
N GLU A 562 65.21 -3.91 -13.85
CA GLU A 562 64.29 -2.85 -13.45
C GLU A 562 64.91 -1.88 -12.44
N LEU A 563 65.87 -2.34 -11.63
CA LEU A 563 66.60 -1.48 -10.69
C LEU A 563 67.28 -0.30 -11.41
N ASP A 564 67.96 -0.57 -12.52
CA ASP A 564 68.62 0.47 -13.33
C ASP A 564 67.62 1.45 -13.94
N LEU A 565 66.43 0.97 -14.32
CA LEU A 565 65.35 1.81 -14.86
C LEU A 565 64.75 2.70 -13.77
N VAL A 566 64.55 2.16 -12.56
CA VAL A 566 64.07 2.91 -11.40
C VAL A 566 65.09 3.97 -10.99
N LEU A 567 66.37 3.64 -10.92
CA LEU A 567 67.44 4.60 -10.63
C LEU A 567 67.51 5.73 -11.66
N LYS A 568 67.37 5.42 -12.96
CA LYS A 568 67.30 6.44 -14.01
C LYS A 568 66.07 7.34 -13.88
N LYS A 569 64.90 6.79 -13.55
CA LYS A 569 63.69 7.60 -13.34
C LYS A 569 63.80 8.48 -12.09
N ILE A 570 64.36 7.96 -11.01
CA ILE A 570 64.66 8.75 -9.80
C ILE A 570 65.59 9.93 -10.12
N ASP A 571 66.59 9.73 -10.99
CA ASP A 571 67.47 10.83 -11.46
C ASP A 571 66.72 11.87 -12.29
N GLN A 572 65.92 11.41 -13.26
CA GLN A 572 65.21 12.29 -14.21
C GLN A 572 64.13 13.13 -13.53
N ASP A 573 63.44 12.54 -12.55
CA ASP A 573 62.36 13.17 -11.82
C ASP A 573 62.83 13.84 -10.51
N GLY A 574 64.12 13.70 -10.16
CA GLY A 574 64.73 14.34 -8.98
C GLY A 574 64.12 13.90 -7.64
N LEU A 575 63.64 12.65 -7.56
CA LEU A 575 62.80 12.18 -6.44
C LEU A 575 63.56 11.97 -5.13
N MET A 576 64.85 11.66 -5.24
CA MET A 576 65.75 11.49 -4.10
C MET A 576 67.09 12.13 -4.41
N ALA A 577 67.70 12.75 -3.40
CA ALA A 577 69.09 13.16 -3.51
C ALA A 577 70.00 11.92 -3.66
N PRO A 578 71.11 12.00 -4.41
CA PRO A 578 72.03 10.87 -4.56
C PRO A 578 72.50 10.26 -3.23
N LEU A 579 72.62 11.09 -2.18
CA LEU A 579 72.93 10.64 -0.82
C LEU A 579 71.81 9.80 -0.19
N GLN A 580 70.55 10.14 -0.42
CA GLN A 580 69.39 9.35 0.07
C GLN A 580 69.29 8.02 -0.67
N VAL A 581 69.59 8.01 -1.98
CA VAL A 581 69.70 6.77 -2.77
C VAL A 581 70.75 5.85 -2.15
N ILE A 582 71.95 6.37 -1.82
CA ILE A 582 72.99 5.58 -1.14
C ILE A 582 72.50 5.11 0.24
N GLN A 583 71.84 5.95 1.02
CA GLN A 583 71.37 5.60 2.36
C GLN A 583 70.34 4.46 2.31
N THR A 584 69.35 4.54 1.41
CA THR A 584 68.34 3.49 1.22
C THR A 584 68.97 2.16 0.80
N LEU A 585 69.95 2.20 -0.11
CA LEU A 585 70.68 1.02 -0.56
C LEU A 585 71.63 0.46 0.52
N SER A 586 72.22 1.32 1.35
CA SER A 586 73.11 0.91 2.44
C SER A 586 72.39 0.26 3.61
N THR A 587 71.09 0.53 3.74
CA THR A 587 70.27 -0.02 4.83
C THR A 587 70.10 -1.53 4.68
N ASN A 588 70.10 -2.04 3.45
CA ASN A 588 69.97 -3.46 3.15
C ASN A 588 71.30 -4.00 2.58
N ALA A 589 71.93 -4.96 3.28
CA ALA A 589 73.25 -5.51 2.95
C ALA A 589 73.35 -6.30 1.62
N VAL A 590 72.30 -6.22 0.79
CA VAL A 590 72.14 -6.96 -0.47
C VAL A 590 72.65 -6.16 -1.67
N ALA A 591 72.60 -4.81 -1.62
CA ALA A 591 72.99 -3.97 -2.75
C ALA A 591 74.53 -3.81 -2.84
N THR A 592 75.11 -4.15 -4.00
CA THR A 592 76.55 -3.96 -4.24
C THR A 592 76.85 -2.56 -4.80
N MET A 593 77.94 -1.92 -4.33
CA MET A 593 78.39 -0.60 -4.81
C MET A 593 78.60 -0.54 -6.34
N GLY A 594 78.84 -1.70 -6.98
CA GLY A 594 78.95 -1.81 -8.43
C GLY A 594 77.69 -1.39 -9.20
N MET A 595 76.51 -1.61 -8.64
CA MET A 595 75.22 -1.30 -9.28
C MET A 595 74.96 0.21 -9.34
N VAL A 596 75.40 0.95 -8.32
CA VAL A 596 75.17 2.41 -8.20
C VAL A 596 76.32 3.23 -8.79
N LYS A 597 77.48 2.60 -9.05
CA LYS A 597 78.69 3.28 -9.55
C LYS A 597 78.42 4.09 -10.82
N LYS A 598 77.67 3.51 -11.77
CA LYS A 598 77.36 4.17 -13.04
C LYS A 598 76.46 5.39 -12.83
N TYR A 599 75.40 5.21 -12.04
CA TYR A 599 74.49 6.28 -11.65
C TYR A 599 75.24 7.46 -11.00
N LEU A 600 76.06 7.20 -9.96
CA LEU A 600 76.80 8.26 -9.26
C LEU A 600 77.83 8.96 -10.16
N SER A 601 78.49 8.20 -11.05
CA SER A 601 79.46 8.79 -11.99
C SER A 601 78.76 9.76 -12.95
N ASP A 602 77.63 9.35 -13.52
CA ASP A 602 76.86 10.17 -14.46
C ASP A 602 76.29 11.44 -13.78
N THR A 603 75.80 11.33 -12.54
CA THR A 603 75.29 12.49 -11.78
C THR A 603 76.41 13.48 -11.43
N ILE A 604 77.56 12.99 -10.96
CA ILE A 604 78.72 13.85 -10.62
C ILE A 604 79.26 14.57 -11.87
N GLU A 605 79.33 13.89 -13.01
CA GLU A 605 79.76 14.51 -14.27
C GLU A 605 78.80 15.60 -14.73
N ARG A 606 77.49 15.38 -14.60
CA ARG A 606 76.45 16.38 -14.93
C ARG A 606 76.59 17.62 -14.06
N GLU A 607 76.65 17.46 -12.74
CA GLU A 607 76.81 18.59 -11.81
C GLU A 607 78.10 19.37 -12.07
N ARG A 608 79.22 18.69 -12.32
CA ARG A 608 80.49 19.34 -12.67
C ARG A 608 80.38 20.18 -13.95
N LYS A 609 79.68 19.67 -14.96
CA LYS A 609 79.46 20.38 -16.23
C LYS A 609 78.61 21.64 -16.01
N GLU A 610 77.53 21.55 -15.24
CA GLU A 610 76.70 22.71 -14.88
C GLU A 610 77.47 23.78 -14.10
N ILE A 611 78.26 23.37 -13.10
CA ILE A 611 79.13 24.29 -12.34
C ILE A 611 80.11 25.00 -13.29
N SER A 612 80.69 24.29 -14.26
CA SER A 612 81.64 24.88 -15.22
C SER A 612 80.97 25.91 -16.15
N ASN A 613 79.76 25.63 -16.61
CA ASN A 613 79.00 26.54 -17.47
C ASN A 613 78.55 27.79 -16.71
N ASN A 614 78.04 27.62 -15.48
CA ASN A 614 77.63 28.72 -14.62
C ASN A 614 78.82 29.64 -14.29
N ARG A 615 80.01 29.08 -14.03
CA ARG A 615 81.23 29.88 -13.81
C ARG A 615 81.59 30.73 -15.03
N ARG A 616 81.51 30.17 -16.25
CA ARG A 616 81.78 30.89 -17.50
C ARG A 616 80.80 32.04 -17.72
N LEU A 617 79.51 31.81 -17.47
CA LEU A 617 78.47 32.84 -17.57
C LEU A 617 78.66 33.97 -16.55
N ILE A 618 79.05 33.64 -15.32
CA ILE A 618 79.34 34.64 -14.28
C ILE A 618 80.51 35.53 -14.71
N GLU A 619 81.55 34.95 -15.31
CA GLU A 619 82.71 35.69 -15.78
C GLU A 619 82.37 36.62 -16.95
N SER A 620 81.60 36.15 -17.95
CA SER A 620 81.13 36.99 -19.05
C SER A 620 80.26 38.15 -18.56
N TYR A 621 79.28 37.91 -17.68
CA TYR A 621 78.45 39.00 -17.16
C TYR A 621 79.22 40.00 -16.30
N ARG A 622 80.22 39.55 -15.52
CA ARG A 622 81.08 40.44 -14.73
C ARG A 622 81.88 41.37 -15.63
N THR A 623 82.52 40.82 -16.66
CA THR A 623 83.33 41.61 -17.61
C THR A 623 82.49 42.63 -18.37
N GLU A 624 81.30 42.24 -18.84
CA GLU A 624 80.37 43.16 -19.51
C GLU A 624 79.88 44.28 -18.58
N THR A 625 79.50 43.93 -17.34
CA THR A 625 79.02 44.91 -16.34
C THR A 625 80.10 45.92 -16.00
N GLU A 626 81.35 45.47 -15.83
CA GLU A 626 82.49 46.36 -15.56
C GLU A 626 82.76 47.30 -16.74
N SER A 627 82.69 46.80 -17.99
CA SER A 627 82.80 47.63 -19.18
C SER A 627 81.71 48.70 -19.24
N LYS A 628 80.45 48.32 -18.97
CA LYS A 628 79.31 49.26 -18.99
C LYS A 628 79.39 50.30 -17.88
N ARG A 629 79.83 49.94 -16.68
CA ARG A 629 80.07 50.92 -15.59
C ARG A 629 81.12 51.94 -15.99
N LYS A 630 82.24 51.49 -16.57
CA LYS A 630 83.28 52.39 -17.10
C LYS A 630 82.74 53.32 -18.18
N GLU A 631 81.92 52.81 -19.10
CA GLU A 631 81.25 53.65 -20.12
C GLU A 631 80.33 54.70 -19.50
N MET A 632 79.55 54.37 -18.46
CA MET A 632 78.70 55.35 -17.76
C MET A 632 79.51 56.42 -17.02
N ASP A 633 80.57 56.03 -16.32
CA ASP A 633 81.45 56.96 -15.61
C ASP A 633 82.14 57.93 -16.59
N ASP A 634 82.54 57.43 -17.76
CA ASP A 634 83.13 58.22 -18.83
C ASP A 634 82.13 59.22 -19.43
N LEU A 635 80.87 58.81 -19.64
CA LEU A 635 79.82 59.69 -20.17
C LEU A 635 79.42 60.80 -19.18
N GLY A 636 79.44 60.53 -17.88
CA GLY A 636 79.04 61.50 -16.85
C GLY A 636 80.12 62.53 -16.50
N ASN A 637 81.39 62.13 -16.49
CA ASN A 637 82.47 62.94 -15.90
C ASN A 637 83.48 63.51 -16.91
N LYS A 638 83.54 63.00 -18.15
CA LYS A 638 84.52 63.45 -19.15
C LYS A 638 83.87 64.30 -20.24
N PRO A 639 84.48 65.43 -20.64
CA PRO A 639 83.97 66.22 -21.75
C PRO A 639 84.07 65.44 -23.08
N ALA A 640 82.97 65.39 -23.82
CA ALA A 640 82.91 64.75 -25.13
C ALA A 640 83.41 65.70 -26.22
N VAL A 641 84.46 65.29 -26.96
CA VAL A 641 84.99 66.05 -28.11
C VAL A 641 84.30 65.58 -29.40
N PHE A 642 83.66 66.50 -30.12
CA PHE A 642 83.07 66.23 -31.44
C PHE A 642 84.02 66.69 -32.55
N GLN A 643 84.48 65.76 -33.37
CA GLN A 643 85.39 66.03 -34.51
C GLN A 643 84.72 65.76 -35.87
N ALA A 644 83.42 65.48 -35.89
CA ALA A 644 82.72 65.18 -37.14
C ALA A 644 82.66 66.45 -38.01
N THR A 645 83.15 66.34 -39.25
CA THR A 645 83.16 67.45 -40.23
C THR A 645 82.06 67.33 -41.28
N ARG A 646 81.30 66.22 -41.27
CA ARG A 646 80.25 65.90 -42.23
C ARG A 646 78.97 65.48 -41.53
N CYS A 647 77.83 65.86 -42.11
CA CYS A 647 76.51 65.47 -41.63
C CYS A 647 76.27 63.98 -41.89
N ALA A 648 75.82 63.26 -40.86
CA ALA A 648 75.59 61.83 -40.92
C ALA A 648 74.34 61.41 -41.73
N ALA A 649 73.46 62.35 -42.11
CA ALA A 649 72.27 62.13 -42.93
C ALA A 649 72.51 62.45 -44.42
N CYS A 650 73.08 63.62 -44.74
CA CYS A 650 73.26 64.08 -46.12
C CYS A 650 74.70 63.99 -46.66
N GLY A 651 75.68 63.71 -45.78
CA GLY A 651 77.10 63.53 -46.16
C GLY A 651 77.86 64.82 -46.52
N ARG A 652 77.20 65.98 -46.56
CA ARG A 652 77.81 67.29 -46.84
C ARG A 652 78.59 67.82 -45.63
N SER A 653 79.49 68.78 -45.87
CA SER A 653 80.17 69.51 -44.79
C SER A 653 79.15 70.14 -43.85
N LEU A 654 79.44 70.11 -42.56
CA LEU A 654 78.59 70.68 -41.53
C LEU A 654 78.64 72.21 -41.59
N ASP A 655 77.47 72.83 -41.82
CA ASP A 655 77.28 74.28 -41.84
C ASP A 655 76.39 74.66 -40.64
N LEU A 656 76.67 75.79 -39.99
CA LEU A 656 75.90 76.27 -38.84
C LEU A 656 74.47 76.63 -39.27
N PRO A 657 73.41 76.22 -38.55
CA PRO A 657 73.38 75.54 -37.25
C PRO A 657 73.49 74.00 -37.32
N THR A 658 74.32 73.42 -36.44
CA THR A 658 74.59 71.97 -36.34
C THR A 658 74.18 71.42 -34.98
N VAL A 659 73.65 70.20 -34.96
CA VAL A 659 73.28 69.49 -33.73
C VAL A 659 74.20 68.28 -33.55
N HIS A 660 74.81 68.19 -32.37
CA HIS A 660 75.71 67.12 -31.98
C HIS A 660 75.07 66.25 -30.90
N PHE A 661 74.98 64.94 -31.14
CA PHE A 661 74.51 63.98 -30.15
C PHE A 661 75.68 63.36 -29.40
N LEU A 662 75.52 63.07 -28.10
CA LEU A 662 76.54 62.40 -27.27
C LEU A 662 77.00 61.03 -27.79
N CYS A 663 76.22 60.41 -28.70
CA CYS A 663 76.65 59.25 -29.47
C CYS A 663 77.70 59.56 -30.57
N LYS A 664 78.28 60.76 -30.57
CA LYS A 664 79.29 61.30 -31.51
C LYS A 664 78.80 61.49 -32.96
N HIS A 665 77.49 61.37 -33.20
CA HIS A 665 76.89 61.66 -34.50
C HIS A 665 76.48 63.12 -34.59
N SER A 666 76.76 63.74 -35.74
CA SER A 666 76.53 65.17 -35.99
C SER A 666 75.66 65.35 -37.24
N PHE A 667 74.72 66.28 -37.18
CA PHE A 667 73.73 66.55 -38.23
C PHE A 667 73.53 68.06 -38.43
N HIS A 668 73.09 68.47 -39.61
CA HIS A 668 72.53 69.81 -39.82
C HIS A 668 71.16 69.90 -39.12
N GLN A 669 70.81 71.06 -38.57
CA GLN A 669 69.48 71.26 -37.99
C GLN A 669 68.37 70.97 -39.01
N SER A 670 68.54 71.37 -40.27
CA SER A 670 67.58 71.10 -41.36
C SER A 670 67.47 69.64 -41.79
N CYS A 671 68.46 68.81 -41.45
CA CYS A 671 68.45 67.37 -41.75
C CYS A 671 67.84 66.55 -40.60
N LEU A 672 67.55 67.18 -39.47
CA LEU A 672 66.75 66.61 -38.40
C LEU A 672 65.31 67.05 -38.63
N ASN A 673 64.40 66.10 -38.81
CA ASN A 673 62.98 66.40 -38.85
C ASN A 673 62.58 66.80 -37.42
N GLU A 674 62.61 68.09 -37.09
CA GLU A 674 62.00 68.64 -35.89
C GLU A 674 60.49 68.38 -35.97
N THR A 675 60.02 67.32 -35.33
CA THR A 675 58.59 67.17 -35.01
C THR A 675 58.37 67.85 -33.67
N ASP A 676 57.56 68.91 -33.68
CA ASP A 676 57.21 69.73 -32.53
C ASP A 676 56.91 68.89 -31.28
N GLY A 677 57.78 68.98 -30.26
CA GLY A 677 57.50 68.54 -28.89
C GLY A 677 58.15 67.23 -28.40
N VAL A 678 58.94 66.52 -29.22
CA VAL A 678 59.73 65.35 -28.75
C VAL A 678 61.22 65.69 -28.85
N GLU A 679 61.98 65.48 -27.76
CA GLU A 679 63.43 65.66 -27.75
C GLU A 679 64.06 65.00 -28.97
N ALA A 680 64.79 65.77 -29.78
CA ALA A 680 65.40 65.25 -31.00
C ALA A 680 66.37 64.11 -30.64
N GLU A 681 66.27 62.97 -31.32
CA GLU A 681 67.18 61.83 -31.14
C GLU A 681 68.03 61.62 -32.39
N CYS A 682 69.21 61.00 -32.20
CA CYS A 682 70.05 60.62 -33.33
C CYS A 682 69.36 59.53 -34.19
N PRO A 683 69.05 59.77 -35.48
CA PRO A 683 68.35 58.80 -36.32
C PRO A 683 69.09 57.47 -36.50
N LYS A 684 70.43 57.48 -36.40
CA LYS A 684 71.25 56.26 -36.49
C LYS A 684 71.16 55.40 -35.23
N CYS A 685 71.07 56.02 -34.07
CA CYS A 685 71.00 55.32 -32.78
C CYS A 685 69.56 55.10 -32.33
N ALA A 686 68.59 55.79 -32.92
CA ALA A 686 67.18 55.72 -32.56
C ALA A 686 66.65 54.29 -32.58
N ALA A 687 66.97 53.47 -33.59
CA ALA A 687 66.52 52.08 -33.64
C ALA A 687 67.08 51.23 -32.48
N ALA A 688 68.37 51.38 -32.15
CA ALA A 688 68.99 50.65 -31.05
C ALA A 688 68.48 51.14 -29.68
N ASN A 689 68.34 52.44 -29.50
CA ASN A 689 67.79 53.05 -28.29
C ASN A 689 66.32 52.67 -28.09
N ASN A 690 65.52 52.64 -29.16
CA ASN A 690 64.13 52.19 -29.14
C ASN A 690 64.03 50.72 -28.74
N ASN A 691 64.93 49.85 -29.21
CA ASN A 691 64.96 48.45 -28.78
C ASN A 691 65.27 48.31 -27.27
N ILE A 692 66.21 49.12 -26.75
CA ILE A 692 66.55 49.12 -25.32
C ILE A 692 65.36 49.66 -24.50
N ARG A 693 64.72 50.74 -24.96
CA ARG A 693 63.54 51.31 -24.31
C ARG A 693 62.34 50.37 -24.36
N SER A 694 62.09 49.69 -25.48
CA SER A 694 61.03 48.68 -25.56
C SER A 694 61.32 47.49 -24.65
N PHE A 695 62.59 47.11 -24.50
CA PHE A 695 62.99 46.06 -23.57
C PHE A 695 62.80 46.48 -22.11
N ARG A 696 63.21 47.69 -21.73
CA ARG A 696 62.93 48.25 -20.40
C ARG A 696 61.44 48.37 -20.13
N LYS A 697 60.67 48.92 -21.06
CA LYS A 697 59.22 49.02 -20.96
C LYS A 697 58.56 47.64 -20.82
N ALA A 698 59.02 46.63 -21.57
CA ALA A 698 58.54 45.27 -21.42
C ALA A 698 58.91 44.64 -20.06
N GLN A 699 60.05 45.02 -19.47
CA GLN A 699 60.45 44.61 -18.11
C GLN A 699 59.60 45.32 -17.04
N GLU A 700 59.31 46.61 -17.19
CA GLU A 700 58.42 47.39 -16.33
C GLU A 700 56.97 46.87 -16.40
N ASP A 701 56.43 46.68 -17.61
CA ASP A 701 55.12 46.06 -17.85
C ASP A 701 55.04 44.61 -17.30
N SER A 702 56.19 43.95 -17.13
CA SER A 702 56.29 42.63 -16.50
C SER A 702 56.42 42.72 -14.98
N ALA A 703 56.88 43.82 -14.42
CA ALA A 703 56.94 44.07 -12.97
C ALA A 703 55.54 44.27 -12.39
N ASP A 704 54.66 44.94 -13.14
CA ASP A 704 53.28 45.18 -12.73
C ASP A 704 52.40 43.91 -12.84
N ARG A 705 52.81 42.93 -13.65
CA ARG A 705 52.06 41.68 -13.88
C ARG A 705 52.58 40.52 -13.05
N HIS A 706 52.26 40.57 -11.76
CA HIS A 706 52.62 39.52 -10.79
C HIS A 706 52.04 38.14 -11.15
N ASP A 707 50.91 38.10 -11.86
CA ASP A 707 50.27 36.86 -12.33
C ASP A 707 51.17 36.09 -13.30
N MET A 708 51.89 36.78 -14.18
CA MET A 708 52.83 36.13 -15.12
C MET A 708 54.01 35.48 -14.39
N PHE A 709 54.46 36.09 -13.30
CA PHE A 709 55.48 35.50 -12.43
C PHE A 709 54.95 34.27 -11.70
N GLN A 710 53.74 34.33 -11.16
CA GLN A 710 53.13 33.18 -10.48
C GLN A 710 52.87 32.01 -11.43
N ASP A 711 52.38 32.28 -12.64
CA ASP A 711 52.19 31.27 -13.70
C ASP A 711 53.52 30.65 -14.13
N ALA A 712 54.57 31.46 -14.31
CA ALA A 712 55.91 30.97 -14.64
C ALA A 712 56.47 30.11 -13.51
N LEU A 713 56.28 30.51 -12.25
CA LEU A 713 56.73 29.78 -11.07
C LEU A 713 56.00 28.44 -10.92
N GLN A 714 54.69 28.40 -11.16
CA GLN A 714 53.89 27.18 -11.12
C GLN A 714 54.26 26.18 -12.20
N ARG A 715 54.60 26.66 -13.41
CA ARG A 715 55.01 25.80 -14.53
C ARG A 715 56.48 25.37 -14.46
N SER A 716 57.32 26.11 -13.75
CA SER A 716 58.75 25.82 -13.65
C SER A 716 59.04 24.62 -12.74
N ARG A 717 59.93 23.73 -13.20
CA ARG A 717 60.50 22.66 -12.36
C ARG A 717 61.51 23.21 -11.36
N ASP A 718 62.30 24.21 -11.78
CA ASP A 718 63.24 24.93 -10.92
C ASP A 718 62.68 26.33 -10.57
N LYS A 719 61.99 26.37 -9.43
CA LYS A 719 61.40 27.61 -8.91
C LYS A 719 62.47 28.62 -8.53
N PHE A 720 63.60 28.17 -8.00
CA PHE A 720 64.68 29.08 -7.60
C PHE A 720 65.38 29.69 -8.82
N GLY A 721 65.65 28.88 -9.84
CA GLY A 721 66.15 29.34 -11.13
C GLY A 721 65.25 30.43 -11.72
N THR A 722 63.95 30.18 -11.76
CA THR A 722 62.95 31.15 -12.27
C THR A 722 62.95 32.43 -11.43
N ILE A 723 62.96 32.34 -10.11
CA ILE A 723 63.06 33.53 -9.23
C ILE A 723 64.35 34.31 -9.53
N SER A 724 65.49 33.62 -9.68
CA SER A 724 66.77 34.26 -9.94
C SER A 724 66.81 34.97 -11.29
N GLU A 725 66.14 34.43 -12.30
CA GLU A 725 66.03 35.03 -13.63
C GLU A 725 65.14 36.28 -13.60
N PHE A 726 63.97 36.21 -12.94
CA PHE A 726 63.09 37.37 -12.77
C PHE A 726 63.75 38.47 -11.92
N PHE A 727 64.52 38.08 -10.90
CA PHE A 727 65.34 39.01 -10.12
C PHE A 727 66.44 39.65 -10.96
N GLY A 728 67.16 38.86 -11.78
CA GLY A 728 68.19 39.36 -12.69
C GLY A 728 67.66 40.29 -13.79
N ARG A 729 66.39 40.14 -14.16
CA ARG A 729 65.69 41.04 -15.10
C ARG A 729 65.20 42.36 -14.47
N GLY A 730 65.38 42.56 -13.16
CA GLY A 730 64.94 43.78 -12.46
C GLY A 730 63.42 43.88 -12.27
N VAL A 731 62.68 42.80 -12.47
CA VAL A 731 61.21 42.77 -12.34
C VAL A 731 60.77 42.86 -10.86
N MET A 732 61.67 42.50 -9.94
CA MET A 732 61.41 42.45 -8.49
C MET A 732 62.13 43.57 -7.71
N THR A 733 62.76 44.54 -8.39
CA THR A 733 63.31 45.72 -7.71
C THR A 733 62.17 46.63 -7.30
N ALA A 734 62.09 46.97 -6.01
CA ALA A 734 61.13 47.94 -5.51
C ALA A 734 61.22 49.23 -6.33
N PRO A 735 60.08 49.88 -6.68
CA PRO A 735 60.14 51.18 -7.33
C PRO A 735 61.02 52.08 -6.48
N THR A 736 62.05 52.66 -7.11
CA THR A 736 62.83 53.69 -6.45
C THR A 736 61.83 54.78 -6.08
N ALA A 737 61.64 55.00 -4.78
CA ALA A 737 60.73 56.02 -4.28
C ALA A 737 61.26 57.37 -4.79
N GLU A 738 60.59 57.91 -5.80
CA GLU A 738 60.74 59.32 -6.21
C GLU A 738 60.18 60.26 -5.14
#